data_AF-A0A971K7T5-F1
#
_entry.id   AF-A0A971K7T5-F1
#
_cell.length_a   1.000
_cell.length_b   1.000
_cell.length_c   1.000
_cell.angle_alpha   90.00
_cell.angle_beta   90.00
_cell.angle_gamma   90.00
#
_symmetry.space_group_name_H-M   'P 1'
#
loop_
_entity.id
_entity.type
_entity.pdbx_description
1 polymer ?
#
loop_
_entity_poly.entity_id
_entity_poly.type
_entity_poly.pdbx_seq_one_letter_code
_entity_poly.pdbx_strand_id
1 'polypeptide(L)'
;MILLMTCMVFSLLPVGAYAVGGSPFDGGTGANAGNAYLISTEAQLRILAGLVNAGDISYNDKYYRLTSDLSLSSPWTPIGNSGNGFKGHFDGGGHIMSDLTIAGANELGLFGWTDAGSTVENIVLEDVSIIGGTNIGGVVGRAYGTVSGCTVSGTISGDNIYCGGITGASEASITDCHTDCSVSGLGRVGGITGYLFSTSAQRRSILRCSSAGTITGRITGPSDQDVGGIAGFISPWSTVSNCYVTGDVSGKTYVGGIVGQKMGWISNCYATGTISGEYTVGGLVGYAGNSAPANCVSLNASVTVTGGSVGRAVGALGSAAGADMLSFTGMAGGVFTDARGTTTKNGGDLGCLDITAEMNSRFGGNAAIAVNPWSNCDYSSLPGLSGAATRPAHLYATVVYDVNGGGTVAPLSAPVEADGKLSSLPEPVRAGYTFNGWYPVADGSGAIVTVETVFTSNTPVYAAWTPVPARRKRTPSRTITVTETRSSVFESAPAPIRAEANMTNAFSSSVEVKVTDTDESASGFGFGIGNRVYPFDISLYIKGTNMKTEPKDGYAVTISLPVPEDLLDLKEQLSVVHKGGNGRAAALASRLRQISDAWYLVFEAIEFSPYALVVDSGETYDEAAGLPFYTDGDGIHRFIGFATNGKYIALPDVTVQFKENEKIFTDIDFHWAKAAVGFVSEREIFLGTGAGIFSPERSMSRGMFAAVMGRLYERSYEGVESRDPERFSDCSESMYYGKYVSWAFKEGLINGYGDGRFGPEDPITREQIASMLYRFADFLGTLPEDRGTALGYNDTDSISEYARNAVLYCQSAGIMTGRSEGFFVPEETATRAEVAMLLERFINIFWNEAFPDQLTLAVPRS
;
A
#
# COMPACT_ATOMS: atom_id res chain seq x y z
N MET A 1 67.15 -3.10 -7.36
CA MET A 1 67.92 -1.96 -7.90
C MET A 1 67.64 -1.92 -9.41
N ILE A 2 66.76 -1.00 -9.82
CA ILE A 2 66.44 -0.56 -11.20
C ILE A 2 65.70 -1.53 -12.16
N LEU A 3 64.71 -0.95 -12.88
CA LEU A 3 63.84 -1.42 -13.99
C LEU A 3 62.63 -2.29 -13.59
N LEU A 4 61.37 -2.04 -13.99
CA LEU A 4 60.84 -1.38 -15.19
C LEU A 4 59.65 -0.44 -14.86
N MET A 5 59.68 0.71 -15.51
CA MET A 5 58.60 1.67 -15.68
C MET A 5 57.96 1.36 -17.04
N THR A 6 56.68 0.99 -17.08
CA THR A 6 55.91 0.91 -18.33
C THR A 6 54.60 1.66 -18.16
N CYS A 7 54.50 2.73 -18.94
CA CYS A 7 53.37 3.63 -19.07
C CYS A 7 52.09 2.85 -19.39
N MET A 8 51.08 2.96 -18.52
CA MET A 8 49.69 2.78 -18.94
C MET A 8 49.27 4.05 -19.69
N VAL A 9 48.99 3.86 -20.96
CA VAL A 9 48.37 4.84 -21.85
C VAL A 9 47.04 5.22 -21.23
N PHE A 10 46.97 6.41 -20.64
CA PHE A 10 45.71 7.13 -20.49
C PHE A 10 45.10 7.22 -21.90
N SER A 11 43.95 6.61 -22.11
CA SER A 11 43.08 6.97 -23.22
C SER A 11 42.60 8.40 -22.95
N LEU A 12 43.45 9.36 -23.33
CA LEU A 12 43.04 10.70 -23.72
C LEU A 12 42.05 10.50 -24.87
N LEU A 13 40.75 10.46 -24.55
CA LEU A 13 39.81 11.02 -25.48
C LEU A 13 40.27 12.46 -25.71
N PRO A 14 40.41 12.90 -26.96
CA PRO A 14 40.78 14.27 -27.21
C PRO A 14 39.71 15.12 -26.52
N VAL A 15 40.15 16.02 -25.63
CA VAL A 15 39.41 17.25 -25.38
C VAL A 15 39.46 17.98 -26.72
N GLY A 16 38.58 17.56 -27.64
CA GLY A 16 38.36 18.24 -28.89
C GLY A 16 38.02 19.66 -28.51
N ALA A 17 38.78 20.60 -29.07
CA ALA A 17 38.45 22.01 -28.99
C ALA A 17 36.99 22.17 -29.46
N TYR A 18 36.06 22.31 -28.51
CA TYR A 18 34.73 22.80 -28.83
C TYR A 18 34.93 24.23 -29.29
N ALA A 19 34.67 24.44 -30.57
CA ALA A 19 34.68 25.75 -31.19
C ALA A 19 33.76 26.69 -30.38
N VAL A 20 34.28 27.88 -30.11
CA VAL A 20 33.60 29.13 -29.74
C VAL A 20 32.06 29.02 -29.73
N GLY A 21 31.47 28.78 -28.54
CA GLY A 21 30.11 29.25 -28.21
C GLY A 21 29.01 28.23 -27.84
N GLY A 22 29.26 26.91 -27.73
CA GLY A 22 28.23 25.92 -27.36
C GLY A 22 28.43 25.27 -25.98
N SER A 23 27.33 25.04 -25.24
CA SER A 23 27.31 24.24 -24.00
C SER A 23 27.57 22.76 -24.31
N PRO A 24 28.31 22.00 -23.46
CA PRO A 24 28.54 20.56 -23.67
C PRO A 24 27.30 19.68 -23.36
N PHE A 25 26.19 20.30 -22.94
CA PHE A 25 24.94 19.65 -22.54
C PHE A 25 23.85 19.89 -23.59
N ASP A 26 22.79 19.06 -23.61
CA ASP A 26 21.74 19.10 -24.65
C ASP A 26 20.90 20.38 -24.64
N GLY A 27 20.93 21.11 -23.52
CA GLY A 27 20.21 22.36 -23.38
C GLY A 27 20.46 23.04 -22.06
N GLY A 28 19.90 24.23 -21.97
CA GLY A 28 19.91 25.08 -20.79
C GLY A 28 21.24 25.78 -20.48
N THR A 29 21.19 26.71 -19.53
CA THR A 29 22.34 27.52 -19.09
C THR A 29 22.81 27.20 -17.67
N GLY A 30 22.15 26.24 -17.01
CA GLY A 30 22.36 25.90 -15.61
C GLY A 30 22.06 27.03 -14.63
N ALA A 31 21.29 28.05 -15.03
CA ALA A 31 21.11 29.26 -14.21
C ALA A 31 20.11 29.07 -13.06
N ASN A 32 19.14 28.18 -13.23
CA ASN A 32 18.11 27.83 -12.26
C ASN A 32 17.45 26.50 -12.67
N ALA A 33 16.57 25.95 -11.83
CA ALA A 33 15.89 24.67 -12.09
C ALA A 33 15.04 24.63 -13.38
N GLY A 34 14.49 25.77 -13.82
CA GLY A 34 13.74 25.88 -15.08
C GLY A 34 14.62 26.00 -16.32
N ASN A 35 15.92 26.23 -16.13
CA ASN A 35 16.92 26.38 -17.18
C ASN A 35 18.21 25.61 -16.80
N ALA A 36 18.02 24.37 -16.34
CA ALA A 36 19.10 23.47 -15.94
C ALA A 36 19.86 22.96 -17.16
N TYR A 37 21.13 22.58 -16.99
CA TYR A 37 21.85 21.82 -17.98
C TYR A 37 21.23 20.43 -18.12
N LEU A 38 20.78 20.10 -19.34
CA LEU A 38 20.11 18.84 -19.63
C LEU A 38 21.12 17.75 -20.02
N ILE A 39 21.00 16.59 -19.37
CA ILE A 39 21.88 15.44 -19.57
C ILE A 39 21.00 14.28 -20.05
N SER A 40 21.24 13.78 -21.27
CA SER A 40 20.57 12.59 -21.81
C SER A 40 21.55 11.45 -22.15
N THR A 41 22.85 11.65 -21.92
CA THR A 41 23.86 10.64 -22.23
C THR A 41 24.90 10.49 -21.12
N GLU A 42 25.43 9.27 -20.98
CA GLU A 42 26.55 8.98 -20.08
C GLU A 42 27.76 9.88 -20.36
N ALA A 43 28.03 10.17 -21.65
CA ALA A 43 29.16 11.01 -22.06
C ALA A 43 29.06 12.43 -21.47
N GLN A 44 27.87 13.03 -21.44
CA GLN A 44 27.65 14.34 -20.82
C GLN A 44 27.82 14.31 -19.31
N LEU A 45 27.35 13.25 -18.67
CA LEU A 45 27.55 13.06 -17.23
C LEU A 45 29.04 12.92 -16.88
N ARG A 46 29.81 12.23 -17.72
CA ARG A 46 31.27 12.14 -17.60
C ARG A 46 31.97 13.48 -17.85
N ILE A 47 31.45 14.31 -18.76
CA ILE A 47 31.96 15.69 -18.94
C ILE A 47 31.77 16.49 -17.65
N LEU A 48 30.60 16.41 -17.01
CA LEU A 48 30.38 17.06 -15.71
C LEU A 48 31.39 16.56 -14.66
N ALA A 49 31.59 15.24 -14.55
CA ALA A 49 32.59 14.67 -13.64
C ALA A 49 33.99 15.25 -13.90
N GLY A 50 34.41 15.33 -15.16
CA GLY A 50 35.69 15.90 -15.56
C GLY A 50 35.85 17.38 -15.19
N LEU A 51 34.81 18.20 -15.47
CA LEU A 51 34.80 19.63 -15.19
C LEU A 51 34.89 19.93 -13.70
N VAL A 52 34.08 19.24 -12.89
CA VAL A 52 34.08 19.38 -11.42
C VAL A 52 35.43 18.93 -10.86
N ASN A 53 35.94 17.77 -11.28
CA ASN A 53 37.21 17.25 -10.78
C ASN A 53 38.41 18.12 -11.16
N ALA A 54 38.35 18.81 -12.30
CA ALA A 54 39.36 19.79 -12.73
C ALA A 54 39.28 21.13 -11.97
N GLY A 55 38.23 21.37 -11.18
CA GLY A 55 38.04 22.61 -10.42
C GLY A 55 37.56 23.78 -11.28
N ASP A 56 36.84 23.53 -12.37
CA ASP A 56 36.28 24.61 -13.20
C ASP A 56 35.12 25.31 -12.48
N ILE A 57 35.40 26.51 -11.98
CA ILE A 57 34.44 27.30 -11.21
C ILE A 57 33.22 27.77 -12.03
N SER A 58 33.27 27.70 -13.35
CA SER A 58 32.15 28.10 -14.23
C SER A 58 30.92 27.19 -14.06
N TYR A 59 31.14 26.00 -13.52
CA TYR A 59 30.14 24.96 -13.30
C TYR A 59 29.71 24.83 -11.83
N ASN A 60 30.19 25.72 -10.95
CA ASN A 60 29.69 25.87 -9.59
C ASN A 60 28.33 26.59 -9.56
N ASP A 61 27.51 26.27 -8.56
CA ASP A 61 26.20 26.88 -8.33
C ASP A 61 25.27 26.77 -9.56
N LYS A 62 25.46 25.72 -10.37
CA LYS A 62 24.65 25.43 -11.55
C LYS A 62 23.66 24.32 -11.30
N TYR A 63 22.58 24.34 -12.07
CA TYR A 63 21.53 23.34 -12.06
C TYR A 63 21.73 22.34 -13.20
N TYR A 64 21.59 21.05 -12.89
CA TYR A 64 21.72 19.92 -13.80
C TYR A 64 20.48 19.04 -13.67
N ARG A 65 19.98 18.50 -14.78
CA ARG A 65 18.83 17.58 -14.79
C ARG A 65 19.06 16.44 -15.78
N LEU A 66 18.84 15.20 -15.33
CA LEU A 66 18.73 14.07 -16.25
C LEU A 66 17.41 14.13 -17.02
N THR A 67 17.45 13.72 -18.28
CA THR A 67 16.28 13.72 -19.19
C THR A 67 16.02 12.37 -19.85
N SER A 68 16.82 11.37 -19.51
CA SER A 68 16.68 10.00 -19.94
C SER A 68 17.40 9.06 -18.99
N ASP A 69 17.02 7.79 -19.02
CA ASP A 69 17.73 6.73 -18.32
C ASP A 69 19.12 6.52 -18.94
N LEU A 70 20.10 6.12 -18.12
CA LEU A 70 21.49 5.93 -18.52
C LEU A 70 22.01 4.57 -18.02
N SER A 71 22.70 3.82 -18.88
CA SER A 71 23.54 2.70 -18.44
C SER A 71 24.99 3.20 -18.29
N LEU A 72 25.59 3.00 -17.11
CA LEU A 72 26.90 3.54 -16.76
C LEU A 72 27.99 2.49 -16.93
N SER A 73 28.96 2.76 -17.80
CA SER A 73 30.05 1.84 -18.10
C SER A 73 31.21 1.91 -17.06
N SER A 74 31.92 0.81 -16.88
CA SER A 74 33.12 0.76 -16.04
C SER A 74 34.39 1.08 -16.86
N PRO A 75 35.39 1.82 -16.32
CA PRO A 75 35.41 2.41 -14.97
C PRO A 75 34.65 3.75 -14.90
N TRP A 76 33.93 3.94 -13.79
CA TRP A 76 33.33 5.22 -13.44
C TRP A 76 34.32 6.09 -12.65
N THR A 77 34.34 7.39 -12.93
CA THR A 77 35.05 8.39 -12.12
C THR A 77 34.00 9.20 -11.37
N PRO A 78 34.00 9.19 -10.02
CA PRO A 78 33.03 9.93 -9.23
C PRO A 78 33.03 11.43 -9.55
N ILE A 79 31.85 12.05 -9.51
CA ILE A 79 31.70 13.50 -9.63
C ILE A 79 32.14 14.16 -8.33
N GLY A 80 33.17 15.00 -8.40
CA GLY A 80 33.75 15.68 -7.25
C GLY A 80 34.70 14.81 -6.44
N ASN A 81 35.71 15.48 -5.86
CA ASN A 81 36.73 14.87 -5.00
C ASN A 81 37.09 15.81 -3.85
N SER A 82 37.88 15.32 -2.87
CA SER A 82 38.29 16.10 -1.70
C SER A 82 38.99 17.44 -1.98
N GLY A 83 39.55 17.67 -3.17
CA GLY A 83 40.09 18.96 -3.58
C GLY A 83 39.07 19.86 -4.27
N ASN A 84 38.16 19.27 -5.04
CA ASN A 84 37.15 19.97 -5.84
C ASN A 84 35.79 19.26 -5.68
N GLY A 85 35.04 19.60 -4.62
CA GLY A 85 33.70 19.05 -4.39
C GLY A 85 32.67 19.59 -5.37
N PHE A 86 31.61 18.81 -5.61
CA PHE A 86 30.47 19.28 -6.39
C PHE A 86 29.72 20.40 -5.66
N LYS A 87 29.52 21.55 -6.33
CA LYS A 87 28.89 22.77 -5.78
C LYS A 87 27.60 23.15 -6.51
N GLY A 88 26.94 22.22 -7.20
CA GLY A 88 25.74 22.49 -7.98
C GLY A 88 24.47 21.92 -7.37
N HIS A 89 23.40 21.97 -8.15
CA HIS A 89 22.12 21.32 -7.91
C HIS A 89 21.92 20.24 -8.97
N PHE A 90 21.91 18.97 -8.58
CA PHE A 90 21.74 17.85 -9.50
C PHE A 90 20.42 17.16 -9.23
N ASP A 91 19.52 17.19 -10.21
CA ASP A 91 18.20 16.54 -10.18
C ASP A 91 18.21 15.34 -11.14
N GLY A 92 18.06 14.13 -10.61
CA GLY A 92 17.98 12.91 -11.41
C GLY A 92 16.68 12.78 -12.19
N GLY A 93 15.67 13.62 -11.94
CA GLY A 93 14.43 13.67 -12.71
C GLY A 93 13.57 12.39 -12.63
N GLY A 94 13.90 11.45 -11.72
CA GLY A 94 13.28 10.13 -11.64
C GLY A 94 13.80 9.12 -12.67
N HIS A 95 14.81 9.48 -13.46
CA HIS A 95 15.43 8.60 -14.45
C HIS A 95 16.35 7.57 -13.79
N ILE A 96 16.40 6.38 -14.38
CA ILE A 96 17.19 5.26 -13.89
C ILE A 96 18.62 5.37 -14.41
N MET A 97 19.59 5.18 -13.51
CA MET A 97 20.99 4.96 -13.83
C MET A 97 21.40 3.55 -13.43
N SER A 98 21.69 2.68 -14.40
CA SER A 98 22.04 1.28 -14.16
C SER A 98 23.54 1.01 -14.25
N ASP A 99 23.97 -0.16 -13.76
CA ASP A 99 25.29 -0.77 -13.98
C ASP A 99 26.49 -0.01 -13.37
N LEU A 100 26.24 0.92 -12.45
CA LEU A 100 27.30 1.70 -11.80
C LEU A 100 28.28 0.80 -11.05
N THR A 101 29.44 0.55 -11.67
CA THR A 101 30.50 -0.29 -11.11
C THR A 101 31.73 0.55 -10.76
N ILE A 102 32.10 0.54 -9.48
CA ILE A 102 33.24 1.29 -8.96
C ILE A 102 34.11 0.37 -8.11
N ALA A 103 35.40 0.29 -8.43
CA ALA A 103 36.41 -0.30 -7.56
C ALA A 103 37.51 0.74 -7.33
N GLY A 104 37.69 1.19 -6.09
CA GLY A 104 38.57 2.33 -5.79
C GLY A 104 39.04 2.40 -4.35
N ALA A 105 39.81 3.44 -4.03
CA ALA A 105 40.37 3.61 -2.68
C ALA A 105 39.36 4.21 -1.70
N ASN A 106 38.92 5.45 -1.91
CA ASN A 106 38.03 6.18 -0.99
C ASN A 106 37.10 7.09 -1.78
N GLU A 107 36.08 7.65 -1.11
CA GLU A 107 35.19 8.69 -1.66
C GLU A 107 34.46 8.18 -2.91
N LEU A 108 33.76 7.05 -2.76
CA LEU A 108 33.12 6.36 -3.88
C LEU A 108 31.61 6.52 -3.82
N GLY A 109 31.03 6.65 -5.01
CA GLY A 109 29.61 6.82 -5.31
C GLY A 109 29.46 7.42 -6.70
N LEU A 110 28.24 7.70 -7.13
CA LEU A 110 28.01 8.54 -8.32
C LEU A 110 28.76 9.87 -8.17
N PHE A 111 28.65 10.47 -6.99
CA PHE A 111 29.46 11.58 -6.51
C PHE A 111 30.47 11.08 -5.48
N GLY A 112 31.72 11.52 -5.60
CA GLY A 112 32.74 11.20 -4.59
C GLY A 112 32.65 12.14 -3.40
N TRP A 113 32.51 13.44 -3.71
CA TRP A 113 32.48 14.52 -2.74
C TRP A 113 31.55 15.64 -3.18
N THR A 114 30.63 16.05 -2.30
CA THR A 114 29.79 17.26 -2.50
C THR A 114 30.16 18.33 -1.48
N ASP A 115 30.07 19.60 -1.85
CA ASP A 115 30.40 20.73 -0.98
C ASP A 115 29.15 21.37 -0.36
N ALA A 116 29.36 22.14 0.71
CA ALA A 116 28.28 22.82 1.41
C ALA A 116 27.49 23.74 0.46
N GLY A 117 26.16 23.64 0.50
CA GLY A 117 25.25 24.39 -0.37
C GLY A 117 24.82 23.66 -1.64
N SER A 118 25.50 22.56 -2.00
CA SER A 118 25.05 21.72 -3.11
C SER A 118 23.81 20.88 -2.76
N THR A 119 23.08 20.46 -3.79
CA THR A 119 21.95 19.51 -3.66
C THR A 119 22.12 18.37 -4.67
N VAL A 120 21.86 17.14 -4.23
CA VAL A 120 21.77 15.95 -5.08
C VAL A 120 20.44 15.28 -4.79
N GLU A 121 19.55 15.26 -5.76
CA GLU A 121 18.17 14.80 -5.55
C GLU A 121 17.63 13.91 -6.66
N ASN A 122 16.61 13.12 -6.33
CA ASN A 122 15.84 12.28 -7.26
C ASN A 122 16.70 11.31 -8.08
N ILE A 123 17.77 10.78 -7.46
CA ILE A 123 18.67 9.82 -8.09
C ILE A 123 18.11 8.41 -7.95
N VAL A 124 17.92 7.69 -9.05
CA VAL A 124 17.59 6.26 -9.04
C VAL A 124 18.77 5.48 -9.58
N LEU A 125 19.42 4.69 -8.73
CA LEU A 125 20.53 3.81 -9.10
C LEU A 125 20.09 2.35 -8.96
N GLU A 126 20.21 1.60 -10.05
CA GLU A 126 19.90 0.17 -10.07
C GLU A 126 21.16 -0.65 -10.33
N ASP A 127 21.24 -1.81 -9.65
CA ASP A 127 22.29 -2.80 -9.82
C ASP A 127 23.73 -2.25 -9.64
N VAL A 128 23.93 -1.41 -8.61
CA VAL A 128 25.26 -0.87 -8.32
C VAL A 128 26.21 -1.96 -7.81
N SER A 129 27.49 -1.83 -8.13
CA SER A 129 28.56 -2.63 -7.56
C SER A 129 29.72 -1.73 -7.14
N ILE A 130 29.78 -1.39 -5.84
CA ILE A 130 30.75 -0.43 -5.32
C ILE A 130 31.62 -1.09 -4.26
N ILE A 131 32.93 -1.13 -4.51
CA ILE A 131 33.92 -1.71 -3.61
C ILE A 131 35.02 -0.69 -3.34
N GLY A 132 35.27 -0.36 -2.08
CA GLY A 132 36.36 0.53 -1.71
C GLY A 132 36.69 0.57 -0.23
N GLY A 133 37.45 1.57 0.21
CA GLY A 133 37.91 1.79 1.58
C GLY A 133 36.96 2.64 2.43
N THR A 134 37.22 3.94 2.55
CA THR A 134 36.43 4.87 3.41
C THR A 134 35.54 5.82 2.60
N ASN A 135 34.43 6.26 3.21
CA ASN A 135 33.42 7.14 2.60
C ASN A 135 32.82 6.51 1.33
N ILE A 136 32.19 5.35 1.49
CA ILE A 136 31.57 4.60 0.40
C ILE A 136 30.05 4.75 0.48
N GLY A 137 29.45 5.35 -0.55
CA GLY A 137 28.01 5.53 -0.72
C GLY A 137 27.57 5.14 -2.13
N GLY A 138 26.30 4.79 -2.33
CA GLY A 138 25.75 4.62 -3.67
C GLY A 138 25.69 5.94 -4.44
N VAL A 139 25.09 6.95 -3.81
CA VAL A 139 24.91 8.27 -4.40
C VAL A 139 26.12 9.17 -4.11
N VAL A 140 26.52 9.30 -2.85
CA VAL A 140 27.61 10.21 -2.45
C VAL A 140 28.59 9.54 -1.49
N GLY A 141 29.87 9.52 -1.81
CA GLY A 141 30.90 9.06 -0.88
C GLY A 141 30.92 9.89 0.42
N ARG A 142 31.21 11.19 0.28
CA ARG A 142 31.17 12.17 1.39
C ARG A 142 30.30 13.38 1.04
N ALA A 143 29.24 13.59 1.82
CA ALA A 143 28.25 14.63 1.55
C ALA A 143 28.42 15.84 2.48
N TYR A 144 28.64 17.03 1.93
CA TYR A 144 28.44 18.31 2.64
C TYR A 144 27.21 19.07 2.13
N GLY A 145 26.69 18.70 0.96
CA GLY A 145 25.40 19.13 0.43
C GLY A 145 24.26 18.16 0.74
N THR A 146 23.01 18.61 0.62
CA THR A 146 21.84 17.78 0.92
C THR A 146 21.66 16.66 -0.10
N VAL A 147 21.19 15.51 0.38
CA VAL A 147 20.87 14.35 -0.47
C VAL A 147 19.42 13.97 -0.24
N SER A 148 18.59 13.96 -1.29
CA SER A 148 17.15 13.71 -1.11
C SER A 148 16.45 12.95 -2.23
N GLY A 149 15.42 12.16 -1.93
CA GLY A 149 14.62 11.50 -2.98
C GLY A 149 15.38 10.41 -3.72
N CYS A 150 16.44 9.85 -3.13
CA CYS A 150 17.32 8.91 -3.84
C CYS A 150 16.99 7.45 -3.52
N THR A 151 16.99 6.60 -4.55
CA THR A 151 16.80 5.15 -4.43
C THR A 151 18.03 4.40 -4.95
N VAL A 152 18.55 3.43 -4.20
CA VAL A 152 19.71 2.61 -4.61
C VAL A 152 19.50 1.13 -4.34
N SER A 153 19.68 0.28 -5.36
CA SER A 153 19.77 -1.19 -5.24
C SER A 153 21.15 -1.72 -5.70
N GLY A 154 21.51 -2.92 -5.26
CA GLY A 154 22.77 -3.58 -5.62
C GLY A 154 23.65 -3.95 -4.43
N THR A 155 24.97 -3.94 -4.61
CA THR A 155 25.96 -4.34 -3.59
C THR A 155 27.00 -3.26 -3.34
N ILE A 156 27.21 -2.93 -2.05
CA ILE A 156 28.19 -1.95 -1.61
C ILE A 156 29.07 -2.56 -0.51
N SER A 157 30.39 -2.50 -0.68
CA SER A 157 31.36 -3.09 0.25
C SER A 157 32.50 -2.12 0.58
N GLY A 158 32.62 -1.75 1.86
CA GLY A 158 33.63 -0.85 2.40
C GLY A 158 34.65 -1.56 3.29
N ASP A 159 35.93 -1.53 2.94
CA ASP A 159 37.05 -2.16 3.65
C ASP A 159 37.64 -1.28 4.77
N ASN A 160 37.03 -0.12 5.08
CA ASN A 160 37.48 0.77 6.16
C ASN A 160 36.28 1.42 6.91
N ILE A 161 36.44 2.66 7.37
CA ILE A 161 35.43 3.41 8.14
C ILE A 161 34.44 4.14 7.21
N TYR A 162 33.15 4.13 7.55
CA TYR A 162 32.04 4.78 6.85
C TYR A 162 31.65 4.12 5.51
N CYS A 163 30.65 3.26 5.60
CA CYS A 163 30.00 2.61 4.47
C CYS A 163 28.48 2.78 4.60
N GLY A 164 27.82 3.22 3.53
CA GLY A 164 26.36 3.29 3.48
C GLY A 164 25.77 3.06 2.09
N GLY A 165 24.48 2.74 2.04
CA GLY A 165 23.72 2.54 0.79
C GLY A 165 23.55 3.83 -0.01
N ILE A 166 23.26 4.94 0.66
CA ILE A 166 23.07 6.25 0.01
C ILE A 166 24.34 7.09 0.10
N THR A 167 24.83 7.28 1.33
CA THR A 167 26.06 8.05 1.59
C THR A 167 27.05 7.28 2.44
N GLY A 168 28.35 7.47 2.23
CA GLY A 168 29.36 6.93 3.15
C GLY A 168 29.35 7.68 4.48
N ALA A 169 29.62 8.98 4.41
CA ALA A 169 29.50 9.91 5.54
C ALA A 169 28.78 11.18 5.10
N SER A 170 27.97 11.76 6.00
CA SER A 170 27.23 12.98 5.74
C SER A 170 27.43 14.04 6.83
N GLU A 171 27.75 15.24 6.36
CA GLU A 171 27.70 16.52 7.05
C GLU A 171 26.59 17.38 6.41
N ALA A 172 25.48 16.74 6.03
CA ALA A 172 24.24 17.35 5.57
C ALA A 172 23.04 16.48 5.94
N SER A 173 21.82 17.01 5.76
CA SER A 173 20.61 16.20 5.92
C SER A 173 20.42 15.25 4.74
N ILE A 174 19.91 14.06 5.06
CA ILE A 174 19.51 13.03 4.09
C ILE A 174 18.01 12.82 4.26
N THR A 175 17.22 13.03 3.22
CA THR A 175 15.75 12.93 3.35
C THR A 175 15.12 12.14 2.21
N ASP A 176 14.03 11.43 2.47
CA ASP A 176 13.25 10.78 1.39
C ASP A 176 14.06 9.77 0.57
N CYS A 177 15.01 9.07 1.21
CA CYS A 177 15.90 8.13 0.52
C CYS A 177 15.61 6.67 0.89
N HIS A 178 15.70 5.79 -0.10
CA HIS A 178 15.40 4.38 0.03
C HIS A 178 16.57 3.53 -0.49
N THR A 179 16.85 2.40 0.16
CA THR A 179 17.82 1.45 -0.38
C THR A 179 17.39 0.01 -0.19
N ASP A 180 17.66 -0.78 -1.22
CA ASP A 180 17.61 -2.24 -1.18
C ASP A 180 19.02 -2.85 -1.38
N CYS A 181 20.07 -2.11 -1.03
CA CYS A 181 21.44 -2.58 -1.20
C CYS A 181 21.82 -3.61 -0.13
N SER A 182 22.56 -4.63 -0.54
CA SER A 182 23.42 -5.37 0.38
C SER A 182 24.63 -4.51 0.72
N VAL A 183 24.72 -4.03 1.96
CA VAL A 183 25.80 -3.15 2.42
C VAL A 183 26.68 -3.89 3.41
N SER A 184 27.98 -3.95 3.12
CA SER A 184 28.98 -4.61 3.96
C SER A 184 30.12 -3.65 4.33
N GLY A 185 30.56 -3.61 5.59
CA GLY A 185 31.63 -2.70 6.02
C GLY A 185 32.46 -3.17 7.22
N LEU A 186 33.61 -2.53 7.51
CA LEU A 186 34.49 -2.88 8.65
C LEU A 186 34.42 -1.96 9.87
N GLY A 187 33.91 -0.73 9.71
CA GLY A 187 33.85 0.26 10.79
C GLY A 187 32.42 0.64 11.13
N ARG A 188 31.96 1.77 10.60
CA ARG A 188 30.58 2.23 10.74
C ARG A 188 29.80 1.97 9.48
N VAL A 189 28.71 1.23 9.62
CA VAL A 189 27.94 0.70 8.50
C VAL A 189 26.47 1.05 8.69
N GLY A 190 25.87 1.70 7.70
CA GLY A 190 24.45 2.05 7.67
C GLY A 190 23.79 1.58 6.39
N GLY A 191 22.49 1.27 6.41
CA GLY A 191 21.74 1.18 5.16
C GLY A 191 21.69 2.53 4.45
N ILE A 192 21.41 3.63 5.14
CA ILE A 192 21.40 4.97 4.54
C ILE A 192 22.78 5.63 4.60
N THR A 193 23.39 5.66 5.79
CA THR A 193 24.70 6.31 5.97
C THR A 193 25.57 5.64 7.02
N GLY A 194 26.87 5.52 6.76
CA GLY A 194 27.81 5.04 7.79
C GLY A 194 27.91 6.01 8.97
N TYR A 195 27.87 7.31 8.71
CA TYR A 195 28.09 8.35 9.72
C TYR A 195 27.35 9.65 9.42
N LEU A 196 26.50 10.09 10.35
CA LEU A 196 25.91 11.43 10.33
C LEU A 196 26.56 12.33 11.38
N PHE A 197 27.22 13.39 10.93
CA PHE A 197 27.83 14.41 11.77
C PHE A 197 27.02 15.69 11.81
N SER A 198 26.78 16.20 13.02
CA SER A 198 26.13 17.46 13.31
C SER A 198 26.89 18.23 14.38
N THR A 199 26.68 19.54 14.40
CA THR A 199 27.12 20.42 15.47
C THR A 199 25.92 21.10 16.10
N SER A 200 26.09 21.76 17.25
CA SER A 200 25.01 22.53 17.88
C SER A 200 24.51 23.68 17.00
N ALA A 201 25.39 24.26 16.18
CA ALA A 201 25.08 25.33 15.24
C ALA A 201 24.41 24.84 13.95
N GLN A 202 24.71 23.61 13.53
CA GLN A 202 24.17 23.01 12.31
C GLN A 202 23.71 21.58 12.60
N ARG A 203 22.42 21.48 12.95
CA ARG A 203 21.75 20.21 13.22
C ARG A 203 21.33 19.57 11.90
N ARG A 204 21.63 18.28 11.73
CA ARG A 204 21.26 17.51 10.54
C ARG A 204 20.36 16.35 10.90
N SER A 205 19.63 15.87 9.91
CA SER A 205 18.62 14.84 10.07
C SER A 205 18.76 13.76 9.01
N ILE A 206 18.48 12.52 9.41
CA ILE A 206 17.98 11.48 8.49
C ILE A 206 16.46 11.45 8.67
N LEU A 207 15.71 11.75 7.61
CA LEU A 207 14.27 11.95 7.70
C LEU A 207 13.56 11.23 6.56
N ARG A 208 12.55 10.40 6.87
CA ARG A 208 11.77 9.70 5.83
C ARG A 208 12.65 8.81 4.96
N CYS A 209 13.48 7.99 5.59
CA CYS A 209 14.34 7.06 4.86
C CYS A 209 14.04 5.59 5.21
N SER A 210 14.30 4.68 4.29
CA SER A 210 14.16 3.24 4.55
C SER A 210 15.25 2.37 3.96
N SER A 211 15.49 1.21 4.59
CA SER A 211 16.46 0.21 4.15
C SER A 211 15.84 -1.19 4.15
N ALA A 212 15.86 -1.85 3.01
CA ALA A 212 15.33 -3.21 2.81
C ALA A 212 16.43 -4.27 2.64
N GLY A 213 17.59 -3.89 2.11
CA GLY A 213 18.71 -4.82 1.91
C GLY A 213 19.44 -5.19 3.20
N THR A 214 20.20 -6.29 3.14
CA THR A 214 20.98 -6.82 4.27
C THR A 214 22.17 -5.92 4.61
N ILE A 215 22.32 -5.56 5.89
CA ILE A 215 23.40 -4.70 6.40
C ILE A 215 24.35 -5.52 7.28
N THR A 216 25.63 -5.55 6.91
CA THR A 216 26.63 -6.42 7.54
C THR A 216 27.87 -5.63 7.97
N GLY A 217 28.14 -5.58 9.27
CA GLY A 217 29.48 -5.31 9.80
C GLY A 217 30.30 -6.60 9.77
N ARG A 218 31.31 -6.68 8.90
CA ARG A 218 32.16 -7.88 8.82
C ARG A 218 33.02 -7.97 10.06
N ILE A 219 32.97 -9.13 10.71
CA ILE A 219 33.64 -9.40 12.00
C ILE A 219 35.18 -9.34 11.90
N THR A 220 35.72 -9.39 10.68
CA THR A 220 37.14 -9.19 10.37
C THR A 220 37.50 -7.70 10.38
N GLY A 221 37.82 -7.12 11.54
CA GLY A 221 38.06 -5.67 11.60
C GLY A 221 38.34 -5.13 13.00
N PRO A 222 38.41 -3.79 13.17
CA PRO A 222 38.63 -3.13 14.46
C PRO A 222 37.61 -3.56 15.52
N SER A 223 37.96 -3.38 16.80
CA SER A 223 37.14 -3.82 17.95
C SER A 223 35.82 -3.07 18.10
N ASP A 224 35.68 -1.90 17.46
CA ASP A 224 34.59 -0.95 17.69
C ASP A 224 33.84 -0.73 16.37
N GLN A 225 32.84 -1.58 16.11
CA GLN A 225 31.95 -1.46 14.95
C GLN A 225 30.58 -0.94 15.35
N ASP A 226 30.10 0.04 14.58
CA ASP A 226 28.75 0.59 14.72
C ASP A 226 27.93 0.18 13.48
N VAL A 227 26.96 -0.70 13.65
CA VAL A 227 26.15 -1.20 12.53
C VAL A 227 24.68 -0.89 12.79
N GLY A 228 24.07 -0.15 11.87
CA GLY A 228 22.65 0.18 11.93
C GLY A 228 21.95 -0.01 10.59
N GLY A 229 20.68 -0.37 10.61
CA GLY A 229 19.90 -0.46 9.36
C GLY A 229 19.70 0.89 8.67
N ILE A 230 19.65 2.00 9.40
CA ILE A 230 19.64 3.36 8.82
C ILE A 230 21.04 3.98 8.92
N ALA A 231 21.63 4.00 10.11
CA ALA A 231 22.95 4.61 10.30
C ALA A 231 23.86 3.82 11.23
N GLY A 232 25.15 3.74 10.90
CA GLY A 232 26.14 3.17 11.81
C GLY A 232 26.24 4.02 13.08
N PHE A 233 26.61 5.29 12.93
CA PHE A 233 26.70 6.24 14.04
C PHE A 233 26.02 7.57 13.71
N ILE A 234 25.34 8.14 14.71
CA ILE A 234 24.88 9.53 14.68
C ILE A 234 25.51 10.34 15.82
N SER A 235 26.11 11.47 15.48
CA SER A 235 26.76 12.37 16.46
C SER A 235 25.74 13.08 17.36
N PRO A 236 26.20 13.78 18.43
CA PRO A 236 25.35 14.72 19.14
C PRO A 236 24.72 15.72 18.16
N TRP A 237 23.54 16.21 18.50
CA TRP A 237 22.76 17.18 17.71
C TRP A 237 22.14 16.65 16.41
N SER A 238 22.43 15.40 16.03
CA SER A 238 21.80 14.72 14.91
C SER A 238 20.43 14.15 15.27
N THR A 239 19.55 14.03 14.28
CA THR A 239 18.23 13.39 14.43
C THR A 239 18.04 12.28 13.39
N VAL A 240 17.38 11.19 13.77
CA VAL A 240 16.87 10.17 12.85
C VAL A 240 15.39 10.03 13.11
N SER A 241 14.56 10.29 12.11
CA SER A 241 13.12 10.31 12.31
C SER A 241 12.32 9.85 11.13
N ASN A 242 11.17 9.25 11.40
CA ASN A 242 10.28 8.71 10.38
C ASN A 242 11.03 7.74 9.46
N CYS A 243 11.73 6.75 10.02
CA CYS A 243 12.53 5.81 9.23
C CYS A 243 12.18 4.37 9.57
N TYR A 244 12.31 3.45 8.60
CA TYR A 244 12.10 2.04 8.88
C TYR A 244 13.10 1.13 8.18
N VAL A 245 13.29 -0.06 8.75
CA VAL A 245 14.21 -1.07 8.25
C VAL A 245 13.52 -2.42 8.20
N THR A 246 13.52 -3.04 7.02
CA THR A 246 13.00 -4.41 6.83
C THR A 246 14.12 -5.43 6.65
N GLY A 247 15.31 -4.99 6.24
CA GLY A 247 16.48 -5.84 6.05
C GLY A 247 17.10 -6.34 7.34
N ASP A 248 17.80 -7.47 7.24
CA ASP A 248 18.59 -8.05 8.34
C ASP A 248 19.82 -7.20 8.65
N VAL A 249 20.17 -7.09 9.93
CA VAL A 249 21.34 -6.34 10.40
C VAL A 249 22.23 -7.23 11.27
N SER A 250 23.50 -7.37 10.88
CA SER A 250 24.48 -8.16 11.63
C SER A 250 25.79 -7.40 11.82
N GLY A 251 26.47 -7.61 12.95
CA GLY A 251 27.73 -6.92 13.22
C GLY A 251 28.44 -7.37 14.48
N LYS A 252 29.49 -6.63 14.87
CA LYS A 252 30.32 -6.99 16.01
C LYS A 252 29.93 -6.29 17.31
N THR A 253 30.13 -4.97 17.40
CA THR A 253 30.17 -4.25 18.69
C THR A 253 28.83 -3.64 19.08
N TYR A 254 28.36 -2.64 18.36
CA TYR A 254 27.06 -2.00 18.57
C TYR A 254 26.18 -2.22 17.35
N VAL A 255 25.20 -3.10 17.48
CA VAL A 255 24.30 -3.47 16.39
C VAL A 255 22.87 -3.06 16.73
N GLY A 256 22.25 -2.26 15.87
CA GLY A 256 20.88 -1.80 16.02
C GLY A 256 20.08 -1.91 14.74
N GLY A 257 18.77 -2.21 14.82
CA GLY A 257 17.93 -2.22 13.61
C GLY A 257 17.83 -0.85 12.94
N ILE A 258 17.87 0.25 13.67
CA ILE A 258 17.87 1.63 13.14
C ILE A 258 19.26 2.23 13.20
N VAL A 259 19.87 2.30 14.39
CA VAL A 259 21.20 2.90 14.58
C VAL A 259 22.10 2.01 15.41
N GLY A 260 23.34 1.79 14.98
CA GLY A 260 24.34 1.08 15.78
C GLY A 260 24.63 1.82 17.08
N GLN A 261 25.23 3.00 16.97
CA GLN A 261 25.52 3.88 18.11
C GLN A 261 24.89 5.27 17.93
N LYS A 262 24.06 5.68 18.90
CA LYS A 262 23.46 7.02 18.90
C LYS A 262 23.98 7.95 20.00
N MET A 263 24.38 9.14 19.58
CA MET A 263 24.62 10.30 20.46
C MET A 263 23.59 11.42 20.26
N GLY A 264 22.75 11.30 19.23
CA GLY A 264 21.64 12.20 18.90
C GLY A 264 20.28 11.66 19.36
N TRP A 265 19.22 12.09 18.66
CA TRP A 265 17.83 11.68 18.93
C TRP A 265 17.29 10.77 17.83
N ILE A 266 16.44 9.82 18.22
CA ILE A 266 15.71 8.94 17.31
C ILE A 266 14.24 9.00 17.68
N SER A 267 13.38 9.21 16.69
CA SER A 267 11.93 9.25 16.91
C SER A 267 11.13 8.69 15.75
N ASN A 268 10.00 8.05 16.01
CA ASN A 268 9.09 7.57 14.95
C ASN A 268 9.81 6.61 13.99
N CYS A 269 10.43 5.56 14.51
CA CYS A 269 11.10 4.55 13.68
C CYS A 269 10.68 3.13 14.07
N TYR A 270 10.71 2.20 13.11
CA TYR A 270 10.50 0.77 13.40
C TYR A 270 11.44 -0.13 12.58
N ALA A 271 11.74 -1.33 13.10
CA ALA A 271 12.57 -2.32 12.41
C ALA A 271 11.93 -3.71 12.49
N THR A 272 11.98 -4.49 11.41
CA THR A 272 11.37 -5.84 11.34
C THR A 272 12.36 -6.97 11.05
N GLY A 273 13.52 -6.68 10.47
CA GLY A 273 14.55 -7.68 10.14
C GLY A 273 15.14 -8.37 11.36
N THR A 274 15.88 -9.45 11.15
CA THR A 274 16.66 -10.09 12.21
C THR A 274 17.88 -9.26 12.57
N ILE A 275 18.16 -9.14 13.87
CA ILE A 275 19.31 -8.39 14.37
C ILE A 275 20.23 -9.35 15.13
N SER A 276 21.51 -9.36 14.78
CA SER A 276 22.49 -10.24 15.42
C SER A 276 23.84 -9.57 15.64
N GLY A 277 24.55 -9.94 16.69
CA GLY A 277 25.94 -9.52 16.86
C GLY A 277 26.69 -10.19 18.00
N GLU A 278 27.91 -9.74 18.25
CA GLU A 278 28.81 -10.37 19.24
C GLU A 278 28.71 -9.74 20.63
N TYR A 279 28.62 -8.41 20.72
CA TYR A 279 28.71 -7.68 21.99
C TYR A 279 27.41 -7.02 22.45
N THR A 280 26.97 -5.94 21.82
CA THR A 280 25.80 -5.17 22.27
C THR A 280 24.81 -5.04 21.13
N VAL A 281 23.63 -5.64 21.31
CA VAL A 281 22.64 -5.77 20.25
C VAL A 281 21.27 -5.29 20.74
N GLY A 282 20.64 -4.40 19.98
CA GLY A 282 19.27 -3.96 20.24
C GLY A 282 18.41 -4.01 18.99
N GLY A 283 17.13 -4.33 19.13
CA GLY A 283 16.23 -4.39 17.97
C GLY A 283 16.11 -3.06 17.21
N LEU A 284 16.24 -1.92 17.90
CA LEU A 284 16.27 -0.59 17.30
C LEU A 284 17.64 0.06 17.38
N VAL A 285 18.30 -0.02 18.53
CA VAL A 285 19.56 0.69 18.79
C VAL A 285 20.55 -0.21 19.51
N GLY A 286 21.77 -0.31 19.03
CA GLY A 286 22.84 -1.01 19.74
C GLY A 286 23.18 -0.30 21.05
N TYR A 287 23.81 0.88 20.95
CA TYR A 287 24.16 1.72 22.11
C TYR A 287 23.52 3.11 22.05
N ALA A 288 22.86 3.48 23.14
CA ALA A 288 22.22 4.77 23.33
C ALA A 288 22.96 5.59 24.40
N GLY A 289 23.83 6.53 23.99
CA GLY A 289 24.68 7.27 24.93
C GLY A 289 23.97 8.34 25.78
N ASN A 290 22.83 8.86 25.31
CA ASN A 290 22.05 9.91 25.98
C ASN A 290 20.69 9.38 26.47
N SER A 291 19.59 9.60 25.75
CA SER A 291 18.21 9.17 26.07
C SER A 291 17.82 7.86 25.39
N ALA A 292 16.65 7.32 25.70
CA ALA A 292 16.04 6.30 24.84
C ALA A 292 15.50 6.92 23.53
N PRO A 293 15.35 6.13 22.44
CA PRO A 293 14.48 6.46 21.32
C PRO A 293 13.04 6.76 21.78
N ALA A 294 12.35 7.66 21.09
CA ALA A 294 10.97 8.05 21.39
C ALA A 294 10.02 7.55 20.29
N ASN A 295 8.81 7.14 20.64
CA ASN A 295 7.83 6.62 19.69
C ASN A 295 8.40 5.63 18.65
N CYS A 296 9.19 4.66 19.10
CA CYS A 296 9.81 3.66 18.22
C CYS A 296 9.33 2.25 18.54
N VAL A 297 9.22 1.40 17.52
CA VAL A 297 8.65 0.05 17.65
C VAL A 297 9.63 -1.00 17.12
N SER A 298 10.04 -1.91 18.00
CA SER A 298 10.90 -3.03 17.68
C SER A 298 10.05 -4.24 17.26
N LEU A 299 9.93 -4.49 15.96
CA LEU A 299 9.13 -5.57 15.35
C LEU A 299 10.01 -6.73 14.84
N ASN A 300 11.25 -6.82 15.31
CA ASN A 300 12.22 -7.79 14.81
C ASN A 300 11.79 -9.23 15.04
N ALA A 301 12.05 -10.11 14.06
CA ALA A 301 11.84 -11.56 14.21
C ALA A 301 12.72 -12.14 15.33
N SER A 302 13.98 -11.70 15.39
CA SER A 302 14.89 -12.04 16.47
C SER A 302 15.92 -10.96 16.73
N VAL A 303 16.37 -10.85 17.99
CA VAL A 303 17.50 -10.04 18.41
C VAL A 303 18.45 -10.91 19.21
N THR A 304 19.60 -11.28 18.65
CA THR A 304 20.50 -12.28 19.24
C THR A 304 21.91 -11.74 19.48
N VAL A 305 22.56 -12.24 20.54
CA VAL A 305 23.94 -11.92 20.88
C VAL A 305 24.70 -13.19 21.26
N THR A 306 26.00 -13.27 20.92
CA THR A 306 26.83 -14.42 21.28
C THR A 306 27.66 -14.23 22.57
N GLY A 307 27.98 -12.99 22.96
CA GLY A 307 28.92 -12.75 24.06
C GLY A 307 28.71 -11.50 24.92
N GLY A 308 27.59 -10.78 24.81
CA GLY A 308 27.37 -9.56 25.60
C GLY A 308 25.90 -9.20 25.88
N SER A 309 25.58 -7.91 25.88
CA SER A 309 24.26 -7.38 26.25
C SER A 309 23.28 -7.42 25.08
N VAL A 310 22.03 -7.75 25.39
CA VAL A 310 20.95 -7.78 24.41
C VAL A 310 19.70 -7.14 24.98
N GLY A 311 19.05 -6.30 24.17
CA GLY A 311 17.76 -5.68 24.50
C GLY A 311 16.79 -5.75 23.34
N ARG A 312 15.48 -5.86 23.65
CA ARG A 312 14.44 -5.91 22.62
C ARG A 312 14.43 -4.66 21.77
N ALA A 313 14.56 -3.50 22.40
CA ALA A 313 14.64 -2.21 21.71
C ALA A 313 16.07 -1.65 21.69
N VAL A 314 16.71 -1.57 22.86
CA VAL A 314 18.04 -0.95 23.01
C VAL A 314 19.03 -1.93 23.64
N GLY A 315 20.18 -2.17 23.03
CA GLY A 315 21.17 -3.12 23.57
C GLY A 315 21.80 -2.62 24.87
N ALA A 316 22.23 -1.36 24.91
CA ALA A 316 22.74 -0.71 26.11
C ALA A 316 22.38 0.78 26.17
N LEU A 317 22.06 1.26 27.37
CA LEU A 317 21.69 2.65 27.65
C LEU A 317 22.73 3.29 28.59
N GLY A 318 23.24 4.46 28.21
CA GLY A 318 24.09 5.30 29.05
C GLY A 318 23.31 6.02 30.17
N SER A 319 21.97 6.07 30.11
CA SER A 319 21.10 6.66 31.14
C SER A 319 19.78 5.87 31.34
N ALA A 320 18.77 6.44 32.01
CA ALA A 320 17.50 5.75 32.27
C ALA A 320 16.70 5.45 30.98
N ALA A 321 16.14 4.23 30.88
CA ALA A 321 15.24 3.86 29.79
C ALA A 321 13.96 4.71 29.85
N GLY A 322 13.61 5.33 28.73
CA GLY A 322 12.30 5.98 28.55
C GLY A 322 11.21 4.93 28.31
N ALA A 323 9.97 5.24 28.72
CA ALA A 323 8.81 4.35 28.66
C ALA A 323 8.09 4.32 27.29
N ASP A 324 8.58 5.06 26.29
CA ASP A 324 7.88 5.30 25.03
C ASP A 324 8.47 4.51 23.84
N MET A 325 8.76 3.23 24.07
CA MET A 325 9.11 2.28 23.01
C MET A 325 8.25 1.03 23.17
N LEU A 326 7.96 0.36 22.07
CA LEU A 326 7.29 -0.94 22.08
C LEU A 326 8.14 -2.03 21.45
N SER A 327 7.89 -3.27 21.81
CA SER A 327 8.61 -4.43 21.29
C SER A 327 7.67 -5.61 21.11
N PHE A 328 7.77 -6.26 19.96
CA PHE A 328 7.00 -7.44 19.62
C PHE A 328 7.24 -8.56 20.64
N THR A 329 6.16 -9.13 21.17
CA THR A 329 6.23 -10.16 22.22
C THR A 329 6.72 -11.51 21.71
N GLY A 330 6.54 -11.79 20.41
CA GLY A 330 7.02 -13.02 19.77
C GLY A 330 8.50 -12.99 19.35
N MET A 331 9.22 -11.91 19.65
CA MET A 331 10.64 -11.76 19.31
C MET A 331 11.52 -12.82 19.99
N ALA A 332 12.29 -13.57 19.20
CA ALA A 332 13.29 -14.51 19.71
C ALA A 332 14.59 -13.79 20.12
N GLY A 333 15.33 -14.26 21.13
CA GLY A 333 16.56 -13.56 21.53
C GLY A 333 17.20 -13.88 22.89
N GLY A 334 16.58 -14.71 23.72
CA GLY A 334 17.14 -15.08 25.03
C GLY A 334 16.73 -14.14 26.17
N VAL A 335 17.51 -14.12 27.24
CA VAL A 335 17.26 -13.28 28.43
C VAL A 335 17.74 -11.86 28.17
N PHE A 336 16.81 -10.97 27.82
CA PHE A 336 17.11 -9.55 27.64
C PHE A 336 17.63 -8.94 28.93
N THR A 337 18.88 -8.48 28.89
CA THR A 337 19.62 -7.97 30.03
C THR A 337 20.14 -6.60 29.68
N ASP A 338 19.66 -5.57 30.38
CA ASP A 338 20.13 -4.22 30.17
C ASP A 338 21.58 -4.04 30.64
N ALA A 339 22.18 -2.89 30.32
CA ALA A 339 23.56 -2.56 30.69
C ALA A 339 23.84 -2.56 32.21
N ARG A 340 22.80 -2.68 33.06
CA ARG A 340 22.91 -2.72 34.53
C ARG A 340 22.78 -4.15 35.07
N GLY A 341 22.70 -5.15 34.19
CA GLY A 341 22.51 -6.54 34.57
C GLY A 341 21.08 -6.86 35.02
N THR A 342 20.12 -5.96 34.78
CA THR A 342 18.72 -6.25 35.10
C THR A 342 18.07 -6.96 33.93
N THR A 343 17.44 -8.09 34.21
CA THR A 343 16.62 -8.83 33.24
C THR A 343 15.29 -8.12 33.08
N THR A 344 15.30 -6.94 32.45
CA THR A 344 14.09 -6.14 32.22
C THR A 344 13.76 -6.08 30.75
N LYS A 345 12.47 -6.28 30.45
CA LYS A 345 11.87 -6.01 29.16
C LYS A 345 12.01 -4.52 28.86
N ASN A 346 12.99 -4.11 28.05
CA ASN A 346 13.02 -2.73 27.56
C ASN A 346 12.06 -2.57 26.37
N GLY A 347 11.25 -1.51 26.42
CA GLY A 347 10.05 -1.32 25.60
C GLY A 347 8.83 -2.08 26.15
N GLY A 348 7.64 -1.51 25.99
CA GLY A 348 6.37 -2.15 26.31
C GLY A 348 6.07 -3.35 25.41
N ASP A 349 5.24 -4.26 25.87
CA ASP A 349 4.84 -5.45 25.12
C ASP A 349 3.85 -5.07 24.01
N LEU A 350 4.10 -5.55 22.78
CA LEU A 350 3.20 -5.42 21.65
C LEU A 350 2.84 -6.80 21.10
N GLY A 351 1.59 -7.23 21.29
CA GLY A 351 1.06 -8.50 20.79
C GLY A 351 0.68 -8.43 19.31
N CYS A 352 0.59 -9.57 18.64
CA CYS A 352 0.31 -9.62 17.20
C CYS A 352 -1.02 -8.94 16.79
N LEU A 353 -2.06 -9.03 17.64
CA LEU A 353 -3.36 -8.41 17.36
C LEU A 353 -3.35 -6.89 17.56
N ASP A 354 -2.43 -6.37 18.38
CA ASP A 354 -2.35 -4.95 18.70
C ASP A 354 -1.46 -4.18 17.70
N ILE A 355 -0.64 -4.88 16.90
CA ILE A 355 0.34 -4.27 15.97
C ILE A 355 -0.35 -3.25 15.06
N THR A 356 -1.41 -3.62 14.35
CA THR A 356 -2.05 -2.73 13.37
C THR A 356 -2.59 -1.47 14.03
N ALA A 357 -3.33 -1.60 15.13
CA ALA A 357 -3.92 -0.46 15.84
C ALA A 357 -2.83 0.46 16.42
N GLU A 358 -1.79 -0.11 17.01
CA GLU A 358 -0.73 0.67 17.64
C GLU A 358 0.20 1.32 16.62
N MET A 359 0.52 0.63 15.52
CA MET A 359 1.30 1.20 14.43
C MET A 359 0.52 2.34 13.76
N ASN A 360 -0.80 2.19 13.55
CA ASN A 360 -1.64 3.29 13.09
C ASN A 360 -1.73 4.42 14.12
N SER A 361 -1.82 4.16 15.41
CA SER A 361 -1.83 5.22 16.44
C SER A 361 -0.51 6.02 16.47
N ARG A 362 0.61 5.32 16.33
CA ARG A 362 1.96 5.91 16.44
C ARG A 362 2.47 6.55 15.16
N PHE A 363 2.12 5.97 14.01
CA PHE A 363 2.64 6.35 12.69
C PHE A 363 1.52 6.75 11.73
N GLY A 364 0.37 6.08 11.74
CA GLY A 364 -0.78 6.41 10.87
C GLY A 364 -1.59 7.63 11.34
N GLY A 365 -2.22 8.35 10.42
CA GLY A 365 -3.35 9.26 10.68
C GLY A 365 -3.25 10.36 11.75
N ASN A 366 -2.12 10.59 12.41
CA ASN A 366 -2.06 11.53 13.54
C ASN A 366 -1.93 12.99 13.04
N ALA A 367 -3.03 13.74 13.15
CA ALA A 367 -3.15 15.15 12.77
C ALA A 367 -2.21 16.10 13.52
N ALA A 368 -1.51 15.64 14.58
CA ALA A 368 -0.50 16.42 15.29
C ALA A 368 0.85 16.50 14.54
N ILE A 369 1.08 15.65 13.54
CA ILE A 369 2.28 15.70 12.70
C ILE A 369 1.88 16.39 11.39
N ALA A 370 2.13 17.71 11.31
CA ALA A 370 1.70 18.59 10.21
C ALA A 370 2.16 18.17 8.79
N VAL A 371 2.98 17.13 8.69
CA VAL A 371 3.34 16.42 7.46
C VAL A 371 3.56 14.95 7.84
N ASN A 372 2.50 14.16 8.08
CA ASN A 372 2.65 12.73 8.36
C ASN A 372 2.98 11.98 7.06
N PRO A 373 4.22 11.47 6.89
CA PRO A 373 4.62 10.81 5.65
C PRO A 373 4.21 9.34 5.61
N TRP A 374 3.66 8.80 6.70
CA TRP A 374 3.35 7.40 6.83
C TRP A 374 1.94 7.10 6.32
N SER A 375 1.83 6.11 5.44
CA SER A 375 0.54 5.51 5.11
C SER A 375 -0.03 4.77 6.33
N ASN A 376 -1.35 4.70 6.45
CA ASN A 376 -1.96 3.75 7.37
C ASN A 376 -1.59 2.31 6.97
N CYS A 377 -1.66 1.41 7.93
CA CYS A 377 -1.53 -0.03 7.73
C CYS A 377 -2.84 -0.76 8.04
N ASP A 378 -2.96 -1.97 7.50
CA ASP A 378 -4.01 -2.92 7.82
C ASP A 378 -3.40 -4.15 8.50
N TYR A 379 -4.12 -5.28 8.52
CA TYR A 379 -3.60 -6.51 9.10
C TYR A 379 -2.45 -7.12 8.29
N SER A 380 -2.43 -6.87 6.97
CA SER A 380 -1.47 -7.43 6.00
C SER A 380 -0.21 -6.57 5.80
N SER A 381 -0.22 -5.34 6.32
CA SER A 381 0.81 -4.32 6.06
C SER A 381 1.26 -3.59 7.33
N LEU A 382 2.31 -2.78 7.19
CA LEU A 382 2.87 -1.87 8.16
C LEU A 382 2.97 -0.46 7.55
N PRO A 383 2.97 0.61 8.35
CA PRO A 383 3.06 1.97 7.83
C PRO A 383 4.33 2.17 7.01
N GLY A 384 4.26 2.77 5.80
CA GLY A 384 5.45 3.08 4.99
C GLY A 384 5.42 4.52 4.45
N LEU A 385 6.55 4.99 3.91
CA LEU A 385 6.81 6.42 3.62
C LEU A 385 6.30 6.91 2.26
N SER A 386 5.65 6.03 1.49
CA SER A 386 5.12 6.25 0.14
C SER A 386 4.17 5.12 -0.29
N GLY A 387 3.59 4.42 0.69
CA GLY A 387 2.82 3.18 0.53
C GLY A 387 3.09 2.23 1.69
N ALA A 388 2.15 1.34 2.00
CA ALA A 388 2.30 0.44 3.14
C ALA A 388 3.37 -0.63 2.86
N ALA A 389 4.22 -0.91 3.84
CA ALA A 389 5.21 -1.98 3.77
C ALA A 389 4.54 -3.33 4.06
N THR A 390 4.92 -4.41 3.37
CA THR A 390 4.38 -5.74 3.65
C THR A 390 4.69 -6.16 5.08
N ARG A 391 3.69 -6.67 5.82
CA ARG A 391 3.89 -7.17 7.18
C ARG A 391 4.55 -8.56 7.14
N PRO A 392 5.72 -8.75 7.78
CA PRO A 392 6.39 -10.03 7.79
C PRO A 392 5.62 -11.15 8.51
N ALA A 393 5.83 -12.39 8.06
CA ALA A 393 5.12 -13.58 8.53
C ALA A 393 5.24 -13.83 10.06
N HIS A 394 6.36 -13.45 10.69
CA HIS A 394 6.57 -13.65 12.13
C HIS A 394 5.71 -12.75 13.02
N LEU A 395 5.08 -11.72 12.43
CA LEU A 395 4.23 -10.78 13.16
C LEU A 395 2.77 -11.27 13.24
N TYR A 396 2.40 -12.37 12.60
CA TYR A 396 1.09 -13.01 12.75
C TYR A 396 1.15 -14.05 13.87
N ALA A 397 0.06 -14.20 14.64
CA ALA A 397 -0.09 -15.40 15.44
C ALA A 397 -0.36 -16.59 14.52
N THR A 398 0.36 -17.68 14.72
CA THR A 398 0.20 -18.91 13.94
C THR A 398 -0.21 -20.07 14.82
N VAL A 399 -1.23 -20.81 14.41
CA VAL A 399 -1.60 -22.08 15.03
C VAL A 399 -0.83 -23.21 14.33
N VAL A 400 -0.15 -24.05 15.10
CA VAL A 400 0.63 -25.20 14.58
C VAL A 400 -0.11 -26.50 14.91
N TYR A 401 -0.33 -27.34 13.91
CA TYR A 401 -1.14 -28.55 14.02
C TYR A 401 -0.28 -29.80 14.29
N ASP A 402 -0.36 -30.35 15.49
CA ASP A 402 0.26 -31.62 15.87
C ASP A 402 -0.77 -32.77 15.81
N VAL A 403 -0.60 -33.67 14.85
CA VAL A 403 -1.50 -34.81 14.63
C VAL A 403 -1.47 -35.86 15.74
N ASN A 404 -0.59 -35.74 16.73
CA ASN A 404 -0.57 -36.54 17.96
C ASN A 404 -0.65 -38.07 17.69
N GLY A 405 0.24 -38.54 16.82
CA GLY A 405 0.28 -39.94 16.35
C GLY A 405 -0.70 -40.29 15.22
N GLY A 406 -1.35 -39.30 14.60
CA GLY A 406 -2.10 -39.42 13.35
C GLY A 406 -1.23 -39.42 12.09
N GLY A 407 -1.87 -39.54 10.92
CA GLY A 407 -1.23 -39.41 9.61
C GLY A 407 -0.91 -37.96 9.23
N THR A 408 -0.78 -37.66 7.94
CA THR A 408 -0.45 -36.29 7.46
C THR A 408 -1.64 -35.33 7.61
N VAL A 409 -1.34 -34.07 7.97
CA VAL A 409 -2.28 -32.94 7.95
C VAL A 409 -1.71 -31.84 7.04
N ALA A 410 -2.57 -31.18 6.26
CA ALA A 410 -2.20 -30.06 5.42
C ALA A 410 -3.27 -28.96 5.56
N PRO A 411 -2.89 -27.71 5.87
CA PRO A 411 -1.52 -27.25 6.16
C PRO A 411 -1.02 -27.72 7.55
N LEU A 412 0.29 -27.62 7.79
CA LEU A 412 0.92 -27.93 9.10
C LEU A 412 0.78 -26.79 10.11
N SER A 413 0.50 -25.58 9.64
CA SER A 413 0.17 -24.41 10.45
C SER A 413 -0.70 -23.45 9.64
N ALA A 414 -1.40 -22.56 10.33
CA ALA A 414 -2.17 -21.49 9.72
C ALA A 414 -2.01 -20.19 10.53
N PRO A 415 -1.83 -19.03 9.89
CA PRO A 415 -1.93 -17.75 10.58
C PRO A 415 -3.39 -17.54 11.01
N VAL A 416 -3.57 -16.76 12.07
CA VAL A 416 -4.88 -16.25 12.44
C VAL A 416 -5.20 -14.96 11.70
N GLU A 417 -6.48 -14.71 11.50
CA GLU A 417 -7.03 -13.48 10.92
C GLU A 417 -6.93 -12.31 11.92
N ALA A 418 -7.38 -11.12 11.50
CA ALA A 418 -7.26 -9.88 12.28
C ALA A 418 -7.93 -9.93 13.67
N ASP A 419 -8.96 -10.75 13.84
CA ASP A 419 -9.66 -10.97 15.10
C ASP A 419 -9.01 -12.06 15.98
N GLY A 420 -7.87 -12.60 15.54
CA GLY A 420 -7.13 -13.67 16.19
C GLY A 420 -7.72 -15.06 15.98
N LYS A 421 -8.68 -15.23 15.07
CA LYS A 421 -9.34 -16.51 14.79
C LYS A 421 -8.78 -17.20 13.56
N LEU A 422 -9.05 -18.50 13.43
CA LEU A 422 -8.70 -19.27 12.24
C LEU A 422 -9.85 -19.23 11.23
N SER A 423 -9.54 -19.00 9.96
CA SER A 423 -10.52 -19.10 8.87
C SER A 423 -11.02 -20.54 8.64
N SER A 424 -10.20 -21.55 8.97
CA SER A 424 -10.60 -22.97 8.95
C SER A 424 -9.71 -23.84 9.84
N LEU A 425 -10.17 -25.06 10.12
CA LEU A 425 -9.38 -26.08 10.81
C LEU A 425 -9.23 -27.31 9.90
N PRO A 426 -8.02 -27.85 9.72
CA PRO A 426 -7.82 -29.05 8.93
C PRO A 426 -8.31 -30.30 9.68
N GLU A 427 -8.75 -31.32 8.95
CA GLU A 427 -9.13 -32.63 9.53
C GLU A 427 -8.07 -33.69 9.23
N PRO A 428 -7.26 -34.10 10.22
CA PRO A 428 -6.26 -35.14 10.04
C PRO A 428 -6.90 -36.53 10.02
N VAL A 429 -6.20 -37.51 9.43
CA VAL A 429 -6.68 -38.90 9.36
C VAL A 429 -5.75 -39.84 10.14
N ARG A 430 -6.33 -40.78 10.90
CA ARG A 430 -5.61 -41.86 11.58
C ARG A 430 -6.36 -43.18 11.43
N ALA A 431 -5.73 -44.18 10.80
CA ALA A 431 -6.35 -45.47 10.55
C ALA A 431 -6.82 -46.15 11.85
N GLY A 432 -8.10 -46.53 11.91
CA GLY A 432 -8.70 -47.20 13.07
C GLY A 432 -9.18 -46.27 14.19
N TYR A 433 -9.11 -44.95 14.01
CA TYR A 433 -9.55 -43.94 14.99
C TYR A 433 -10.52 -42.93 14.35
N THR A 434 -11.37 -42.35 15.18
CA THR A 434 -12.17 -41.15 14.86
C THR A 434 -11.44 -39.93 15.40
N PHE A 435 -11.35 -38.88 14.58
CA PHE A 435 -10.85 -37.57 15.00
C PHE A 435 -11.90 -36.86 15.86
N ASN A 436 -11.51 -36.41 17.05
CA ASN A 436 -12.40 -35.75 18.01
C ASN A 436 -12.30 -34.22 18.01
N GLY A 437 -11.36 -33.66 17.26
CA GLY A 437 -11.06 -32.24 17.24
C GLY A 437 -9.65 -31.91 17.71
N TRP A 438 -9.35 -30.61 17.68
CA TRP A 438 -8.09 -30.02 18.11
C TRP A 438 -8.18 -29.54 19.56
N TYR A 439 -7.12 -29.74 20.33
CA TYR A 439 -7.06 -29.39 21.75
C TYR A 439 -5.75 -28.64 22.06
N PRO A 440 -5.74 -27.75 23.06
CA PRO A 440 -4.53 -27.01 23.42
C PRO A 440 -3.47 -27.88 24.10
N VAL A 441 -3.82 -29.09 24.57
CA VAL A 441 -2.93 -30.01 25.27
C VAL A 441 -2.96 -31.39 24.61
N ALA A 442 -1.79 -32.03 24.51
CA ALA A 442 -1.61 -33.32 23.83
C ALA A 442 -2.41 -34.49 24.42
N ASP A 443 -2.83 -34.42 25.68
CA ASP A 443 -3.68 -35.42 26.32
C ASP A 443 -5.18 -35.28 25.97
N GLY A 444 -5.55 -34.25 25.19
CA GLY A 444 -6.93 -33.95 24.83
C GLY A 444 -7.70 -33.20 25.92
N SER A 445 -7.01 -32.66 26.93
CA SER A 445 -7.62 -31.79 27.93
C SER A 445 -7.74 -30.34 27.45
N GLY A 446 -8.63 -29.57 28.10
CA GLY A 446 -8.96 -28.19 27.73
C GLY A 446 -10.21 -28.07 26.86
N ALA A 447 -10.60 -26.83 26.59
CA ALA A 447 -11.68 -26.55 25.65
C ALA A 447 -11.25 -26.94 24.23
N ILE A 448 -12.18 -27.53 23.47
CA ILE A 448 -11.95 -27.84 22.06
C ILE A 448 -11.63 -26.55 21.31
N VAL A 449 -10.60 -26.61 20.47
CA VAL A 449 -10.23 -25.53 19.58
C VAL A 449 -11.20 -25.54 18.40
N THR A 450 -11.80 -24.37 18.16
CA THR A 450 -12.74 -24.13 17.05
C THR A 450 -12.26 -22.94 16.25
N VAL A 451 -12.90 -22.66 15.10
CA VAL A 451 -12.66 -21.42 14.36
C VAL A 451 -13.00 -20.17 15.20
N GLU A 452 -13.80 -20.30 16.25
CA GLU A 452 -14.09 -19.19 17.19
C GLU A 452 -13.02 -18.99 18.27
N THR A 453 -12.03 -19.88 18.36
CA THR A 453 -10.94 -19.75 19.34
C THR A 453 -9.99 -18.64 18.93
N VAL A 454 -9.81 -17.65 19.80
CA VAL A 454 -8.90 -16.51 19.59
C VAL A 454 -7.49 -16.85 20.08
N PHE A 455 -6.50 -16.68 19.21
CA PHE A 455 -5.08 -16.84 19.51
C PHE A 455 -4.36 -15.50 19.42
N THR A 456 -3.56 -15.20 20.43
CA THR A 456 -2.78 -13.94 20.52
C THR A 456 -1.28 -14.16 20.36
N SER A 457 -0.85 -15.42 20.17
CA SER A 457 0.53 -15.83 19.99
C SER A 457 0.60 -17.18 19.27
N ASN A 458 1.81 -17.54 18.81
CA ASN A 458 2.05 -18.82 18.16
C ASN A 458 1.71 -19.96 19.12
N THR A 459 0.74 -20.80 18.74
CA THR A 459 0.14 -21.78 19.64
C THR A 459 0.08 -23.16 18.97
N PRO A 460 0.70 -24.20 19.53
CA PRO A 460 0.48 -25.56 19.06
C PRO A 460 -0.88 -26.08 19.52
N VAL A 461 -1.55 -26.85 18.67
CA VAL A 461 -2.78 -27.58 18.98
C VAL A 461 -2.63 -29.03 18.58
N TYR A 462 -3.28 -29.92 19.32
CA TYR A 462 -3.06 -31.36 19.28
C TYR A 462 -4.34 -32.10 18.90
N ALA A 463 -4.24 -33.04 17.96
CA ALA A 463 -5.36 -33.87 17.58
C ALA A 463 -5.73 -34.87 18.71
N ALA A 464 -7.02 -34.97 19.02
CA ALA A 464 -7.54 -36.01 19.91
C ALA A 464 -8.22 -37.13 19.11
N TRP A 465 -8.08 -38.36 19.59
CA TRP A 465 -8.50 -39.56 18.86
C TRP A 465 -9.29 -40.53 19.74
N THR A 466 -10.36 -41.13 19.20
CA THR A 466 -11.07 -42.26 19.82
C THR A 466 -10.97 -43.51 18.94
N PRO A 467 -10.55 -44.68 19.48
CA PRO A 467 -10.52 -45.93 18.72
C PRO A 467 -11.92 -46.31 18.21
N VAL A 468 -12.04 -46.71 16.95
CA VAL A 468 -13.33 -47.17 16.37
C VAL A 468 -13.61 -48.62 16.80
N PRO A 469 -14.65 -48.90 17.61
CA PRO A 469 -15.02 -50.27 17.98
C PRO A 469 -15.83 -50.96 16.86
N ALA A 470 -15.74 -52.30 16.77
CA ALA A 470 -16.49 -53.07 15.78
C ALA A 470 -18.03 -52.88 15.90
N ARG A 471 -18.65 -52.65 14.74
CA ARG A 471 -19.98 -52.03 14.51
C ARG A 471 -21.21 -52.74 15.11
N ARG A 472 -22.21 -51.94 15.59
CA ARG A 472 -23.67 -52.24 15.54
C ARG A 472 -24.53 -50.98 15.24
N LYS A 473 -25.67 -51.20 14.58
CA LYS A 473 -26.56 -50.28 13.80
C LYS A 473 -27.26 -49.15 14.60
N ARG A 474 -27.47 -47.97 13.99
CA ARG A 474 -28.26 -46.82 14.50
C ARG A 474 -29.58 -46.60 13.73
N THR A 475 -30.57 -46.09 14.47
CA THR A 475 -31.92 -45.57 14.12
C THR A 475 -31.85 -44.46 13.05
N PRO A 476 -32.91 -44.20 12.24
CA PRO A 476 -32.80 -43.33 11.06
C PRO A 476 -32.52 -41.87 11.44
N SER A 477 -31.48 -41.29 10.84
CA SER A 477 -31.19 -39.86 10.89
C SER A 477 -32.21 -39.08 10.04
N ARG A 478 -32.67 -37.94 10.55
CA ARG A 478 -33.38 -36.93 9.73
C ARG A 478 -32.45 -36.48 8.60
N THR A 479 -33.01 -36.23 7.42
CA THR A 479 -32.22 -35.93 6.21
C THR A 479 -32.72 -34.65 5.55
N ILE A 480 -31.80 -33.92 4.94
CA ILE A 480 -32.09 -32.93 3.90
C ILE A 480 -31.81 -33.59 2.55
N THR A 481 -32.73 -33.45 1.61
CA THR A 481 -32.59 -34.03 0.26
C THR A 481 -33.02 -33.04 -0.79
N VAL A 482 -32.22 -32.85 -1.83
CA VAL A 482 -32.64 -32.09 -3.03
C VAL A 482 -33.56 -32.99 -3.86
N THR A 483 -34.76 -32.53 -4.17
CA THR A 483 -35.81 -33.36 -4.79
C THR A 483 -36.38 -32.82 -6.11
N GLU A 484 -36.23 -31.53 -6.36
CA GLU A 484 -36.69 -30.87 -7.57
C GLU A 484 -35.65 -29.85 -8.00
N THR A 485 -35.18 -29.93 -9.25
CA THR A 485 -34.10 -29.08 -9.80
C THR A 485 -34.48 -28.55 -11.18
N ARG A 486 -35.77 -28.29 -11.41
CA ARG A 486 -36.34 -27.97 -12.75
C ARG A 486 -36.14 -26.52 -13.18
N SER A 487 -35.17 -25.81 -12.62
CA SER A 487 -34.85 -24.47 -13.12
C SER A 487 -34.10 -24.58 -14.44
N SER A 488 -34.55 -23.82 -15.43
CA SER A 488 -33.90 -23.66 -16.73
C SER A 488 -32.43 -23.22 -16.60
N VAL A 489 -32.09 -22.45 -15.57
CA VAL A 489 -30.72 -21.98 -15.28
C VAL A 489 -29.73 -23.13 -15.08
N PHE A 490 -30.19 -24.28 -14.55
CA PHE A 490 -29.33 -25.42 -14.21
C PHE A 490 -29.53 -26.64 -15.12
N GLU A 491 -30.19 -26.47 -16.28
CA GLU A 491 -30.43 -27.57 -17.23
C GLU A 491 -29.12 -28.10 -17.84
N SER A 492 -28.15 -27.21 -18.07
CA SER A 492 -26.80 -27.51 -18.59
C SER A 492 -25.79 -27.86 -17.48
N ALA A 493 -26.22 -28.04 -16.22
CA ALA A 493 -25.29 -28.25 -15.12
C ALA A 493 -24.63 -29.65 -15.17
N PRO A 494 -23.28 -29.74 -15.03
CA PRO A 494 -22.55 -31.01 -15.18
C PRO A 494 -22.68 -31.93 -13.96
N ALA A 495 -23.30 -31.48 -12.88
CA ALA A 495 -23.41 -32.22 -11.62
C ALA A 495 -24.68 -31.82 -10.85
N PRO A 496 -25.15 -32.61 -9.86
CA PRO A 496 -26.39 -32.32 -9.15
C PRO A 496 -26.22 -31.21 -8.09
N ILE A 497 -27.25 -30.39 -7.90
CA ILE A 497 -27.38 -29.46 -6.78
C ILE A 497 -27.29 -30.22 -5.45
N ARG A 498 -26.56 -29.65 -4.47
CA ARG A 498 -26.40 -30.23 -3.13
C ARG A 498 -26.91 -29.27 -2.07
N ALA A 499 -27.40 -29.84 -0.98
CA ALA A 499 -27.82 -29.09 0.19
C ALA A 499 -27.38 -29.83 1.45
N GLU A 500 -26.81 -29.10 2.40
CA GLU A 500 -26.36 -29.61 3.70
C GLU A 500 -26.87 -28.70 4.81
N ALA A 501 -27.24 -29.27 5.95
CA ALA A 501 -27.75 -28.52 7.09
C ALA A 501 -27.54 -29.29 8.39
N ASN A 502 -27.51 -28.57 9.52
CA ASN A 502 -27.55 -29.18 10.84
C ASN A 502 -28.96 -29.72 11.14
N MET A 503 -29.27 -30.92 10.63
CA MET A 503 -30.60 -31.56 10.76
C MET A 503 -31.05 -31.85 12.19
N THR A 504 -30.13 -31.79 13.16
CA THR A 504 -30.46 -32.00 14.57
C THR A 504 -31.11 -30.75 15.16
N ASN A 505 -30.56 -29.58 14.82
CA ASN A 505 -30.93 -28.33 15.46
C ASN A 505 -31.79 -27.44 14.56
N ALA A 506 -31.48 -27.37 13.27
CA ALA A 506 -32.13 -26.49 12.30
C ALA A 506 -33.56 -26.92 11.99
N PHE A 507 -33.87 -28.22 12.01
CA PHE A 507 -35.16 -28.76 11.60
C PHE A 507 -35.74 -29.80 12.56
N SER A 508 -37.05 -29.76 12.76
CA SER A 508 -37.79 -30.76 13.54
C SER A 508 -38.15 -32.01 12.73
N SER A 509 -38.04 -31.93 11.40
CA SER A 509 -38.42 -32.97 10.42
C SER A 509 -37.34 -33.13 9.34
N SER A 510 -37.41 -34.19 8.55
CA SER A 510 -36.63 -34.27 7.30
C SER A 510 -37.14 -33.21 6.31
N VAL A 511 -36.26 -32.66 5.48
CA VAL A 511 -36.55 -31.53 4.60
C VAL A 511 -36.20 -31.86 3.16
N GLU A 512 -36.99 -31.33 2.24
CA GLU A 512 -36.78 -31.40 0.81
C GLU A 512 -36.45 -30.01 0.25
N VAL A 513 -35.34 -29.90 -0.49
CA VAL A 513 -34.95 -28.67 -1.19
C VAL A 513 -35.47 -28.75 -2.62
N LYS A 514 -36.08 -27.66 -3.08
CA LYS A 514 -36.55 -27.48 -4.44
C LYS A 514 -35.91 -26.25 -5.05
N VAL A 515 -35.33 -26.42 -6.23
CA VAL A 515 -34.78 -25.36 -7.08
C VAL A 515 -35.58 -25.33 -8.38
N THR A 516 -36.29 -24.23 -8.62
CA THR A 516 -37.22 -24.08 -9.76
C THR A 516 -37.04 -22.71 -10.41
N ASP A 517 -37.70 -22.47 -11.55
CA ASP A 517 -37.79 -21.12 -12.08
C ASP A 517 -38.61 -20.22 -11.16
N THR A 518 -38.32 -18.92 -11.19
CA THR A 518 -39.03 -17.89 -10.42
C THR A 518 -39.83 -16.98 -11.35
N ASP A 519 -40.91 -16.39 -10.83
CA ASP A 519 -41.69 -15.37 -11.53
C ASP A 519 -41.00 -13.98 -11.48
N GLU A 520 -39.92 -13.83 -10.71
CA GLU A 520 -39.15 -12.60 -10.63
C GLU A 520 -38.32 -12.36 -11.89
N SER A 521 -38.45 -11.16 -12.47
CA SER A 521 -37.73 -10.80 -13.70
C SER A 521 -36.28 -10.43 -13.40
N ALA A 522 -35.38 -10.57 -14.39
CA ALA A 522 -33.99 -10.09 -14.30
C ALA A 522 -33.90 -8.61 -13.87
N SER A 523 -34.73 -7.75 -14.48
CA SER A 523 -34.86 -6.33 -14.10
C SER A 523 -35.35 -6.11 -12.68
N GLY A 524 -36.11 -7.05 -12.13
CA GLY A 524 -36.64 -7.00 -10.78
C GLY A 524 -35.56 -7.09 -9.69
N PHE A 525 -34.36 -7.56 -10.02
CA PHE A 525 -33.21 -7.55 -9.10
C PHE A 525 -32.48 -6.20 -9.05
N GLY A 526 -32.81 -5.25 -9.95
CA GLY A 526 -32.27 -3.89 -9.89
C GLY A 526 -30.79 -3.75 -10.26
N PHE A 527 -30.20 -4.74 -10.92
CA PHE A 527 -28.85 -4.61 -11.48
C PHE A 527 -28.86 -3.76 -12.75
N GLY A 528 -27.87 -2.89 -12.88
CA GLY A 528 -27.69 -2.00 -14.03
C GLY A 528 -27.48 -2.78 -15.34
N ILE A 529 -27.78 -2.10 -16.43
CA ILE A 529 -27.70 -2.68 -17.77
C ILE A 529 -26.23 -3.03 -18.07
N GLY A 530 -25.96 -4.28 -18.48
CA GLY A 530 -24.61 -4.85 -18.61
C GLY A 530 -24.43 -6.16 -17.83
N ASN A 531 -25.11 -6.29 -16.69
CA ASN A 531 -25.12 -7.53 -15.91
C ASN A 531 -26.03 -8.59 -16.53
N ARG A 532 -25.54 -9.83 -16.63
CA ARG A 532 -26.38 -10.97 -17.04
C ARG A 532 -26.96 -11.62 -15.79
N VAL A 533 -28.26 -11.42 -15.56
CA VAL A 533 -29.00 -11.90 -14.39
C VAL A 533 -29.85 -13.12 -14.78
N TYR A 534 -29.71 -14.21 -14.05
CA TYR A 534 -30.44 -15.47 -14.24
C TYR A 534 -31.26 -15.80 -12.99
N PRO A 535 -32.53 -15.38 -12.92
CA PRO A 535 -33.40 -15.62 -11.77
C PRO A 535 -33.78 -17.10 -11.58
N PHE A 536 -33.88 -17.54 -10.32
CA PHE A 536 -34.42 -18.84 -9.92
C PHE A 536 -34.99 -18.81 -8.48
N ASP A 537 -35.74 -19.84 -8.09
CA ASP A 537 -36.33 -20.04 -6.76
C ASP A 537 -35.58 -21.17 -6.03
N ILE A 538 -35.23 -20.95 -4.77
CA ILE A 538 -34.87 -22.00 -3.81
C ILE A 538 -35.90 -21.99 -2.69
N SER A 539 -36.61 -23.10 -2.50
CA SER A 539 -37.59 -23.27 -1.43
C SER A 539 -37.39 -24.59 -0.68
N LEU A 540 -37.64 -24.59 0.63
CA LEU A 540 -37.57 -25.77 1.50
C LEU A 540 -38.97 -26.25 1.89
N TYR A 541 -39.17 -27.57 1.92
CA TYR A 541 -40.44 -28.21 2.29
C TYR A 541 -40.22 -29.33 3.32
N ILE A 542 -41.20 -29.56 4.20
CA ILE A 542 -41.17 -30.74 5.07
C ILE A 542 -41.36 -31.98 4.19
N LYS A 543 -40.41 -32.92 4.28
CA LYS A 543 -40.32 -34.10 3.40
C LYS A 543 -41.63 -34.90 3.34
N GLY A 544 -42.13 -35.13 2.14
CA GLY A 544 -43.39 -35.84 1.91
C GLY A 544 -44.65 -35.00 2.15
N THR A 545 -44.51 -33.67 2.27
CA THR A 545 -45.62 -32.71 2.39
C THR A 545 -45.39 -31.53 1.44
N ASN A 546 -46.42 -30.70 1.24
CA ASN A 546 -46.31 -29.43 0.50
C ASN A 546 -46.20 -28.22 1.44
N MET A 547 -45.83 -28.42 2.71
CA MET A 547 -45.67 -27.32 3.66
C MET A 547 -44.26 -26.76 3.56
N LYS A 548 -44.13 -25.47 3.21
CA LYS A 548 -42.86 -24.74 3.26
C LYS A 548 -42.35 -24.68 4.71
N THR A 549 -41.03 -24.70 4.86
CA THR A 549 -40.34 -24.59 6.16
C THR A 549 -39.09 -23.75 5.98
N GLU A 550 -38.59 -23.18 7.08
CA GLU A 550 -37.31 -22.47 7.13
C GLU A 550 -36.45 -23.08 8.25
N PRO A 551 -35.12 -22.93 8.20
CA PRO A 551 -34.27 -23.27 9.34
C PRO A 551 -34.64 -22.38 10.53
N LYS A 552 -34.47 -22.89 11.75
CA LYS A 552 -34.63 -22.06 12.96
C LYS A 552 -33.60 -20.92 12.98
N ASP A 553 -33.96 -19.81 13.63
CA ASP A 553 -33.07 -18.67 13.87
C ASP A 553 -31.67 -19.12 14.35
N GLY A 554 -30.65 -18.54 13.74
CA GLY A 554 -29.24 -18.87 13.99
C GLY A 554 -28.73 -20.12 13.26
N TYR A 555 -29.54 -20.73 12.38
CA TYR A 555 -29.12 -21.82 11.49
C TYR A 555 -29.36 -21.45 10.03
N ALA A 556 -28.48 -21.93 9.15
CA ALA A 556 -28.58 -21.78 7.71
C ALA A 556 -28.54 -23.15 7.01
N VAL A 557 -28.88 -23.15 5.72
CA VAL A 557 -28.66 -24.29 4.83
C VAL A 557 -27.55 -23.96 3.86
N THR A 558 -26.50 -24.77 3.84
CA THR A 558 -25.44 -24.67 2.83
C THR A 558 -25.97 -25.20 1.52
N ILE A 559 -26.07 -24.34 0.50
CA ILE A 559 -26.46 -24.72 -0.86
C ILE A 559 -25.20 -24.75 -1.72
N SER A 560 -25.02 -25.84 -2.48
CA SER A 560 -24.01 -25.93 -3.54
C SER A 560 -24.71 -26.00 -4.88
N LEU A 561 -24.66 -24.90 -5.64
CA LEU A 561 -25.17 -24.84 -7.01
C LEU A 561 -24.05 -25.17 -7.99
N PRO A 562 -24.19 -26.19 -8.85
CA PRO A 562 -23.23 -26.47 -9.90
C PRO A 562 -23.22 -25.32 -10.90
N VAL A 563 -22.04 -24.92 -11.36
CA VAL A 563 -21.92 -23.90 -12.41
C VAL A 563 -22.42 -24.48 -13.73
N PRO A 564 -23.43 -23.86 -14.39
CA PRO A 564 -23.91 -24.29 -15.71
C PRO A 564 -22.79 -24.32 -16.75
N GLU A 565 -22.81 -25.29 -17.68
CA GLU A 565 -21.73 -25.43 -18.69
C GLU A 565 -21.54 -24.14 -19.53
N ASP A 566 -22.63 -23.45 -19.86
CA ASP A 566 -22.64 -22.20 -20.62
C ASP A 566 -22.14 -20.96 -19.83
N LEU A 567 -21.95 -21.10 -18.52
CA LEU A 567 -21.39 -20.08 -17.64
C LEU A 567 -20.01 -20.47 -17.07
N LEU A 568 -19.47 -21.63 -17.46
CA LEU A 568 -18.25 -22.18 -16.86
C LEU A 568 -17.01 -21.31 -17.09
N ASP A 569 -16.91 -20.67 -18.25
CA ASP A 569 -15.82 -19.75 -18.57
C ASP A 569 -15.90 -18.45 -17.75
N LEU A 570 -17.10 -18.11 -17.28
CA LEU A 570 -17.40 -16.91 -16.47
C LEU A 570 -17.51 -17.23 -14.97
N LYS A 571 -17.14 -18.45 -14.55
CA LYS A 571 -17.35 -18.94 -13.17
C LYS A 571 -16.79 -18.06 -12.06
N GLU A 572 -15.73 -17.30 -12.36
CA GLU A 572 -15.07 -16.38 -11.41
C GLU A 572 -15.78 -15.02 -11.32
N GLN A 573 -16.67 -14.71 -12.28
CA GLN A 573 -17.50 -13.50 -12.33
C GLN A 573 -18.92 -13.75 -11.81
N LEU A 574 -19.25 -15.00 -11.46
CA LEU A 574 -20.58 -15.37 -10.99
C LEU A 574 -20.75 -15.06 -9.50
N SER A 575 -21.79 -14.28 -9.19
CA SER A 575 -22.27 -14.06 -7.84
C SER A 575 -23.67 -14.65 -7.65
N VAL A 576 -23.97 -15.11 -6.44
CA VAL A 576 -25.33 -15.50 -6.03
C VAL A 576 -25.97 -14.32 -5.34
N VAL A 577 -27.17 -13.93 -5.78
CA VAL A 577 -27.90 -12.79 -5.22
C VAL A 577 -29.23 -13.26 -4.67
N HIS A 578 -29.61 -12.73 -3.51
CA HIS A 578 -30.94 -12.92 -2.92
C HIS A 578 -31.69 -11.60 -2.87
N LYS A 579 -32.99 -11.61 -3.20
CA LYS A 579 -33.86 -10.45 -3.05
C LYS A 579 -34.73 -10.60 -1.81
N GLY A 580 -34.42 -9.83 -0.78
CA GLY A 580 -35.12 -9.88 0.51
C GLY A 580 -36.53 -9.28 0.46
N GLY A 581 -37.31 -9.48 1.52
CA GLY A 581 -38.70 -9.00 1.63
C GLY A 581 -38.87 -7.48 1.58
N ASN A 582 -37.79 -6.71 1.69
CA ASN A 582 -37.75 -5.26 1.49
C ASN A 582 -37.66 -4.83 0.00
N GLY A 583 -37.61 -5.80 -0.92
CA GLY A 583 -37.52 -5.57 -2.37
C GLY A 583 -36.11 -5.28 -2.88
N ARG A 584 -35.08 -5.32 -2.03
CA ARG A 584 -33.67 -5.08 -2.40
C ARG A 584 -32.95 -6.40 -2.67
N ALA A 585 -32.15 -6.42 -3.72
CA ALA A 585 -31.26 -7.52 -4.06
C ALA A 585 -29.89 -7.31 -3.39
N ALA A 586 -29.35 -8.35 -2.76
CA ALA A 586 -28.04 -8.34 -2.13
C ALA A 586 -27.24 -9.57 -2.56
N ALA A 587 -25.97 -9.36 -2.94
CA ALA A 587 -25.05 -10.46 -3.17
C ALA A 587 -24.83 -11.23 -1.87
N LEU A 588 -24.85 -12.55 -1.97
CA LEU A 588 -24.51 -13.43 -0.86
C LEU A 588 -23.03 -13.78 -0.93
N ALA A 589 -22.39 -13.82 0.24
CA ALA A 589 -21.07 -14.40 0.39
C ALA A 589 -21.10 -15.84 -0.14
N SER A 590 -20.54 -16.02 -1.33
CA SER A 590 -20.52 -17.29 -2.05
C SER A 590 -19.09 -17.59 -2.47
N ARG A 591 -18.72 -18.87 -2.44
CA ARG A 591 -17.38 -19.32 -2.81
C ARG A 591 -17.45 -20.29 -3.97
N LEU A 592 -16.57 -20.09 -4.94
CA LEU A 592 -16.35 -21.04 -6.01
C LEU A 592 -15.51 -22.22 -5.49
N ARG A 593 -16.04 -23.44 -5.57
CA ARG A 593 -15.37 -24.66 -5.08
C ARG A 593 -15.45 -25.77 -6.11
N GLN A 594 -14.32 -26.41 -6.38
CA GLN A 594 -14.31 -27.65 -7.15
C GLN A 594 -14.68 -28.83 -6.23
N ILE A 595 -15.73 -29.57 -6.58
CA ILE A 595 -16.16 -30.78 -5.85
C ILE A 595 -16.19 -31.93 -6.84
N SER A 596 -15.26 -32.87 -6.67
CA SER A 596 -14.93 -33.87 -7.70
C SER A 596 -14.47 -33.17 -8.97
N ASP A 597 -15.23 -33.25 -10.07
CA ASP A 597 -14.86 -32.69 -11.39
C ASP A 597 -15.76 -31.53 -11.85
N ALA A 598 -16.66 -31.03 -10.98
CA ALA A 598 -17.54 -29.92 -11.29
C ALA A 598 -17.30 -28.73 -10.34
N TRP A 599 -17.47 -27.53 -10.88
CA TRP A 599 -17.41 -26.28 -10.12
C TRP A 599 -18.76 -25.98 -9.50
N TYR A 600 -18.76 -25.53 -8.24
CA TYR A 600 -19.94 -25.15 -7.50
C TYR A 600 -19.80 -23.75 -6.92
N LEU A 601 -20.88 -22.98 -6.95
CA LEU A 601 -21.07 -21.84 -6.07
C LEU A 601 -21.69 -22.33 -4.77
N VAL A 602 -20.96 -22.15 -3.67
CA VAL A 602 -21.36 -22.60 -2.33
C VAL A 602 -21.66 -21.39 -1.46
N PHE A 603 -22.87 -21.31 -0.90
CA PHE A 603 -23.32 -20.21 -0.05
C PHE A 603 -24.26 -20.70 1.06
N GLU A 604 -24.42 -19.90 2.09
CA GLU A 604 -25.37 -20.14 3.19
C GLU A 604 -26.69 -19.41 2.92
N ALA A 605 -27.80 -20.16 2.90
CA ALA A 605 -29.14 -19.61 2.73
C ALA A 605 -29.90 -19.62 4.06
N ILE A 606 -30.31 -18.43 4.51
CA ILE A 606 -31.18 -18.22 5.68
C ILE A 606 -32.61 -17.82 5.27
N GLU A 607 -32.73 -17.03 4.20
CA GLU A 607 -33.98 -16.59 3.60
C GLU A 607 -34.14 -17.26 2.23
N PHE A 608 -35.38 -17.51 1.82
CA PHE A 608 -35.66 -18.35 0.66
C PHE A 608 -36.53 -17.62 -0.36
N SER A 609 -35.94 -17.39 -1.53
CA SER A 609 -36.52 -16.89 -2.77
C SER A 609 -37.05 -15.46 -2.77
N PRO A 610 -36.83 -14.72 -3.89
CA PRO A 610 -36.17 -15.16 -5.13
C PRO A 610 -34.64 -14.97 -5.11
N TYR A 611 -33.95 -15.80 -5.90
CA TYR A 611 -32.50 -15.77 -6.10
C TYR A 611 -32.13 -15.48 -7.56
N ALA A 612 -30.89 -15.06 -7.81
CA ALA A 612 -30.34 -15.00 -9.16
C ALA A 612 -28.84 -15.36 -9.19
N LEU A 613 -28.39 -15.95 -10.30
CA LEU A 613 -26.98 -15.92 -10.67
C LEU A 613 -26.74 -14.62 -11.43
N VAL A 614 -25.74 -13.86 -11.04
CA VAL A 614 -25.36 -12.61 -11.71
C VAL A 614 -23.94 -12.77 -12.21
N VAL A 615 -23.75 -12.65 -13.52
CA VAL A 615 -22.42 -12.40 -14.10
C VAL A 615 -22.19 -10.90 -14.01
N ASP A 616 -21.25 -10.51 -13.15
CA ASP A 616 -20.84 -9.12 -12.99
C ASP A 616 -20.05 -8.66 -14.23
N SER A 617 -20.45 -7.54 -14.81
CA SER A 617 -19.80 -6.95 -15.98
C SER A 617 -18.60 -6.05 -15.63
N GLY A 618 -18.09 -6.11 -14.40
CA GLY A 618 -16.83 -5.50 -13.99
C GLY A 618 -15.65 -6.10 -14.76
N GLU A 619 -15.58 -5.76 -16.05
CA GLU A 619 -14.58 -6.28 -16.96
C GLU A 619 -13.20 -5.86 -16.45
N THR A 620 -12.35 -6.86 -16.26
CA THR A 620 -11.00 -6.61 -15.81
C THR A 620 -10.14 -6.21 -17.00
N TYR A 621 -9.26 -5.23 -16.81
CA TYR A 621 -8.34 -4.82 -17.85
C TYR A 621 -6.91 -4.73 -17.36
N ASP A 622 -5.99 -5.05 -18.27
CA ASP A 622 -4.58 -4.77 -18.09
C ASP A 622 -4.37 -3.26 -18.22
N GLU A 623 -4.02 -2.59 -17.12
CA GLU A 623 -3.73 -1.17 -17.13
C GLU A 623 -2.56 -0.83 -18.08
N ALA A 624 -1.69 -1.79 -18.38
CA ALA A 624 -0.63 -1.65 -19.38
C ALA A 624 -1.14 -1.57 -20.83
N ALA A 625 -2.38 -1.99 -21.10
CA ALA A 625 -3.02 -1.87 -22.42
C ALA A 625 -3.63 -0.47 -22.65
N GLY A 626 -3.63 0.41 -21.64
CA GLY A 626 -4.20 1.75 -21.68
C GLY A 626 -5.61 1.84 -21.09
N LEU A 627 -6.22 3.03 -21.15
CA LEU A 627 -7.53 3.27 -20.55
C LEU A 627 -8.67 2.68 -21.39
N PRO A 628 -9.67 2.06 -20.76
CA PRO A 628 -10.85 1.57 -21.45
C PRO A 628 -11.68 2.74 -22.01
N PHE A 629 -12.14 2.58 -23.23
CA PHE A 629 -13.02 3.52 -23.92
C PHE A 629 -13.98 2.78 -24.85
N TYR A 630 -15.10 3.41 -25.17
CA TYR A 630 -15.98 2.98 -26.27
C TYR A 630 -16.08 4.08 -27.32
N THR A 631 -16.52 3.72 -28.53
CA THR A 631 -16.79 4.72 -29.58
C THR A 631 -18.30 4.95 -29.65
N ASP A 632 -18.75 6.19 -29.46
CA ASP A 632 -20.17 6.52 -29.54
C ASP A 632 -20.69 6.54 -30.99
N GLY A 633 -22.00 6.71 -31.18
CA GLY A 633 -22.65 6.74 -32.49
C GLY A 633 -22.17 7.85 -33.42
N ASP A 634 -21.49 8.87 -32.89
CA ASP A 634 -20.90 9.98 -33.64
C ASP A 634 -19.41 9.73 -33.99
N GLY A 635 -18.88 8.57 -33.62
CA GLY A 635 -17.47 8.21 -33.84
C GLY A 635 -16.50 8.81 -32.82
N ILE A 636 -17.00 9.36 -31.71
CA ILE A 636 -16.17 9.98 -30.67
C ILE A 636 -15.78 8.91 -29.65
N HIS A 637 -14.48 8.87 -29.31
CA HIS A 637 -13.97 7.98 -28.28
C HIS A 637 -14.36 8.51 -26.89
N ARG A 638 -15.04 7.69 -26.10
CA ARG A 638 -15.48 7.98 -24.74
C ARG A 638 -14.72 7.11 -23.76
N PHE A 639 -13.75 7.71 -23.08
CA PHE A 639 -12.99 7.04 -22.01
C PHE A 639 -13.86 6.85 -20.78
N ILE A 640 -13.80 5.66 -20.20
CA ILE A 640 -14.66 5.26 -19.10
C ILE A 640 -14.24 5.98 -17.81
N GLY A 641 -15.21 6.58 -17.12
CA GLY A 641 -14.97 7.43 -15.94
C GLY A 641 -14.61 6.63 -14.70
N PHE A 642 -15.40 5.62 -14.37
CA PHE A 642 -15.13 4.65 -13.31
C PHE A 642 -14.29 3.50 -13.87
N ALA A 643 -13.03 3.79 -14.21
CA ALA A 643 -12.03 2.80 -14.57
C ALA A 643 -10.78 2.98 -13.71
N THR A 644 -10.45 2.01 -12.85
CA THR A 644 -9.25 2.01 -11.99
C THR A 644 -9.06 0.63 -11.35
N ASN A 645 -7.87 0.32 -10.85
CA ASN A 645 -7.51 -0.95 -10.21
C ASN A 645 -7.86 -2.16 -11.09
N GLY A 646 -7.63 -2.02 -12.40
CA GLY A 646 -7.93 -3.05 -13.38
C GLY A 646 -9.42 -3.39 -13.53
N LYS A 647 -10.36 -2.53 -13.08
CA LYS A 647 -11.82 -2.71 -13.24
C LYS A 647 -12.46 -1.51 -13.94
N TYR A 648 -13.57 -1.72 -14.66
CA TYR A 648 -14.37 -0.62 -15.19
C TYR A 648 -15.87 -0.88 -15.25
N ILE A 649 -16.65 0.20 -15.41
CA ILE A 649 -18.09 0.17 -15.69
C ILE A 649 -18.36 0.83 -17.05
N ALA A 650 -18.90 0.07 -18.00
CA ALA A 650 -19.22 0.53 -19.34
C ALA A 650 -20.73 0.58 -19.59
N LEU A 651 -21.12 1.33 -20.63
CA LEU A 651 -22.47 1.28 -21.16
C LEU A 651 -22.84 -0.11 -21.71
N PRO A 652 -24.12 -0.46 -21.75
CA PRO A 652 -24.60 -1.67 -22.42
C PRO A 652 -24.29 -1.67 -23.90
N ASP A 653 -24.02 -2.85 -24.44
CA ASP A 653 -23.90 -3.10 -25.89
C ASP A 653 -22.80 -2.28 -26.60
N VAL A 654 -21.90 -1.64 -25.85
CA VAL A 654 -20.72 -0.99 -26.42
C VAL A 654 -19.56 -1.98 -26.50
N THR A 655 -18.75 -1.86 -27.55
CA THR A 655 -17.47 -2.56 -27.60
C THR A 655 -16.41 -1.72 -26.91
N VAL A 656 -15.87 -2.23 -25.81
CA VAL A 656 -14.78 -1.58 -25.08
C VAL A 656 -13.44 -1.90 -25.73
N GLN A 657 -12.61 -0.88 -25.87
CA GLN A 657 -11.27 -0.91 -26.43
C GLN A 657 -10.32 -0.18 -25.48
N PHE A 658 -9.02 -0.40 -25.63
CA PHE A 658 -8.00 0.15 -24.74
C PHE A 658 -7.02 1.01 -25.54
N LYS A 659 -6.71 2.20 -25.03
CA LYS A 659 -5.63 3.03 -25.56
C LYS A 659 -5.17 4.05 -24.52
N GLU A 660 -3.92 4.48 -24.63
CA GLU A 660 -3.41 5.62 -23.87
C GLU A 660 -4.15 6.91 -24.28
N ASN A 661 -4.35 7.80 -23.30
CA ASN A 661 -4.98 9.11 -23.51
C ASN A 661 -4.30 10.22 -22.74
N GLU A 662 -2.98 10.12 -22.57
CA GLU A 662 -2.18 11.07 -21.81
C GLU A 662 -2.50 12.51 -22.23
N LYS A 663 -2.82 13.35 -21.24
CA LYS A 663 -3.07 14.78 -21.43
C LYS A 663 -1.91 15.57 -20.86
N ILE A 664 -1.14 16.18 -21.75
CA ILE A 664 0.00 17.01 -21.36
C ILE A 664 -0.50 18.44 -21.12
N PHE A 665 -0.22 18.95 -19.92
CA PHE A 665 -0.41 20.35 -19.57
C PHE A 665 0.91 20.94 -19.08
N THR A 666 1.30 22.10 -19.61
CA THR A 666 2.63 22.69 -19.33
C THR A 666 2.73 23.35 -17.96
N ASP A 667 1.60 23.67 -17.32
CA ASP A 667 1.53 24.35 -16.03
C ASP A 667 1.46 23.40 -14.83
N ILE A 668 1.59 22.08 -15.05
CA ILE A 668 1.60 21.07 -13.99
C ILE A 668 2.87 20.22 -13.94
N ASP A 669 3.89 20.52 -14.76
CA ASP A 669 5.07 19.65 -14.91
C ASP A 669 5.79 19.33 -13.59
N PHE A 670 5.76 20.28 -12.65
CA PHE A 670 6.33 20.17 -11.29
C PHE A 670 5.29 20.39 -10.18
N HIS A 671 4.01 20.27 -10.51
CA HIS A 671 2.93 20.55 -9.57
C HIS A 671 2.58 19.29 -8.74
N TRP A 672 2.33 19.44 -7.44
CA TRP A 672 2.06 18.32 -6.52
C TRP A 672 0.87 17.45 -6.97
N ALA A 673 -0.10 18.04 -7.68
CA ALA A 673 -1.28 17.36 -8.20
C ALA A 673 -1.09 16.74 -9.61
N LYS A 674 0.12 16.68 -10.18
CA LYS A 674 0.35 16.22 -11.56
C LYS A 674 -0.28 14.85 -11.83
N ALA A 675 -0.05 13.87 -10.94
CA ALA A 675 -0.62 12.53 -11.07
C ALA A 675 -2.17 12.56 -11.06
N ALA A 676 -2.76 13.22 -10.06
CA ALA A 676 -4.21 13.38 -9.95
C ALA A 676 -4.82 14.07 -11.18
N VAL A 677 -4.16 15.12 -11.68
CA VAL A 677 -4.57 15.84 -12.88
C VAL A 677 -4.50 14.95 -14.12
N GLY A 678 -3.43 14.18 -14.29
CA GLY A 678 -3.32 13.15 -15.33
C GLY A 678 -4.50 12.18 -15.26
N PHE A 679 -4.71 11.57 -14.08
CA PHE A 679 -5.77 10.61 -13.83
C PHE A 679 -7.16 11.10 -14.27
N VAL A 680 -7.58 12.30 -13.84
CA VAL A 680 -8.92 12.82 -14.18
C VAL A 680 -9.02 13.37 -15.60
N SER A 681 -7.91 13.79 -16.22
CA SER A 681 -7.92 14.39 -17.55
C SER A 681 -7.82 13.36 -18.67
N GLU A 682 -7.10 12.26 -18.44
CA GLU A 682 -7.07 11.10 -19.33
C GLU A 682 -8.44 10.43 -19.45
N ARG A 683 -9.28 10.52 -18.41
CA ARG A 683 -10.69 10.10 -18.42
C ARG A 683 -11.64 11.15 -19.00
N GLU A 684 -11.09 12.30 -19.43
CA GLU A 684 -11.84 13.46 -19.94
C GLU A 684 -12.92 14.00 -18.98
N ILE A 685 -12.75 13.72 -17.68
CA ILE A 685 -13.58 14.24 -16.60
C ILE A 685 -13.23 15.71 -16.38
N PHE A 686 -11.94 16.00 -16.25
CA PHE A 686 -11.42 17.36 -16.30
C PHE A 686 -10.91 17.70 -17.71
N LEU A 687 -11.31 18.87 -18.19
CA LEU A 687 -10.72 19.47 -19.39
C LEU A 687 -9.78 20.60 -19.01
N GLY A 688 -8.75 20.82 -19.84
CA GLY A 688 -7.90 22.00 -19.76
C GLY A 688 -8.68 23.29 -20.01
N THR A 689 -8.13 24.41 -19.55
CA THR A 689 -8.74 25.74 -19.72
C THR A 689 -8.38 26.40 -21.06
N GLY A 690 -7.54 25.74 -21.87
CA GLY A 690 -7.13 26.15 -23.22
C GLY A 690 -5.62 26.14 -23.39
N ALA A 691 -5.13 26.10 -24.65
CA ALA A 691 -3.71 26.25 -25.00
C ALA A 691 -2.72 25.30 -24.27
N GLY A 692 -3.15 24.07 -23.93
CA GLY A 692 -2.31 23.12 -23.19
C GLY A 692 -2.11 23.47 -21.70
N ILE A 693 -3.04 24.21 -21.11
CA ILE A 693 -3.00 24.66 -19.71
C ILE A 693 -4.14 24.00 -18.92
N PHE A 694 -3.84 23.49 -17.73
CA PHE A 694 -4.83 22.92 -16.81
C PHE A 694 -5.41 23.95 -15.85
N SER A 695 -4.62 24.95 -15.44
CA SER A 695 -4.87 25.93 -14.39
C SER A 695 -5.09 25.29 -13.01
N PRO A 696 -4.07 24.64 -12.41
CA PRO A 696 -4.21 23.89 -11.15
C PRO A 696 -4.63 24.78 -9.97
N GLU A 697 -4.10 26.01 -9.91
CA GLU A 697 -4.36 26.96 -8.81
C GLU A 697 -5.63 27.81 -9.00
N ARG A 698 -6.35 27.63 -10.11
CA ARG A 698 -7.61 28.35 -10.33
C ARG A 698 -8.66 27.77 -9.39
N SER A 699 -9.39 28.66 -8.71
CA SER A 699 -10.54 28.29 -7.86
C SER A 699 -11.59 27.52 -8.66
N MET A 700 -12.08 26.42 -8.08
CA MET A 700 -13.14 25.60 -8.66
C MET A 700 -14.50 26.26 -8.38
N SER A 701 -15.33 26.42 -9.41
CA SER A 701 -16.70 26.92 -9.22
C SER A 701 -17.70 25.78 -8.99
N ARG A 702 -18.87 26.09 -8.44
CA ARG A 702 -19.98 25.13 -8.26
C ARG A 702 -20.44 24.52 -9.58
N GLY A 703 -20.51 25.32 -10.65
CA GLY A 703 -20.83 24.86 -12.00
C GLY A 703 -19.75 23.94 -12.58
N MET A 704 -18.47 24.24 -12.34
CA MET A 704 -17.38 23.32 -12.72
C MET A 704 -17.51 21.99 -11.98
N PHE A 705 -17.83 22.01 -10.69
CA PHE A 705 -17.95 20.78 -9.90
C PHE A 705 -19.11 19.90 -10.37
N ALA A 706 -20.28 20.50 -10.63
CA ALA A 706 -21.40 19.78 -11.25
C ALA A 706 -21.02 19.18 -12.62
N ALA A 707 -20.27 19.92 -13.44
CA ALA A 707 -19.85 19.44 -14.75
C ALA A 707 -18.90 18.24 -14.69
N VAL A 708 -17.97 18.19 -13.73
CA VAL A 708 -17.05 17.05 -13.59
C VAL A 708 -17.75 15.82 -13.00
N MET A 709 -18.69 15.97 -12.06
CA MET A 709 -19.50 14.84 -11.58
C MET A 709 -20.37 14.25 -12.69
N GLY A 710 -21.03 15.11 -13.46
CA GLY A 710 -21.87 14.66 -14.57
C GLY A 710 -21.07 13.99 -15.70
N ARG A 711 -19.86 14.47 -15.99
CA ARG A 711 -18.93 13.78 -16.91
C ARG A 711 -18.50 12.43 -16.37
N LEU A 712 -18.13 12.35 -15.10
CA LEU A 712 -17.76 11.08 -14.47
C LEU A 712 -18.89 10.06 -14.62
N TYR A 713 -20.14 10.46 -14.37
CA TYR A 713 -21.31 9.60 -14.52
C TYR A 713 -21.55 9.16 -15.98
N GLU A 714 -21.72 10.10 -16.92
CA GLU A 714 -22.10 9.78 -18.32
C GLU A 714 -21.04 8.98 -19.09
N ARG A 715 -19.81 8.91 -18.57
CA ARG A 715 -18.71 8.14 -19.19
C ARG A 715 -18.76 6.66 -18.85
N SER A 716 -19.49 6.28 -17.80
CA SER A 716 -19.64 4.89 -17.34
C SER A 716 -21.09 4.41 -17.35
N TYR A 717 -22.04 5.33 -17.24
CA TYR A 717 -23.47 5.07 -17.15
C TYR A 717 -24.20 5.77 -18.29
N GLU A 718 -25.52 5.57 -18.36
CA GLU A 718 -26.38 6.19 -19.35
C GLU A 718 -26.23 7.71 -19.41
N GLY A 719 -26.47 8.26 -20.61
CA GLY A 719 -26.24 9.67 -20.90
C GLY A 719 -27.04 10.61 -19.99
N VAL A 720 -26.41 11.70 -19.58
CA VAL A 720 -27.07 12.77 -18.83
C VAL A 720 -28.08 13.49 -19.72
N GLU A 721 -29.37 13.26 -19.51
CA GLU A 721 -30.43 13.89 -20.30
C GLU A 721 -30.55 15.40 -20.03
N SER A 722 -30.66 16.19 -21.10
CA SER A 722 -30.96 17.62 -21.01
C SER A 722 -32.47 17.84 -21.08
N ARG A 723 -33.13 18.05 -19.92
CA ARG A 723 -34.25 18.99 -19.75
C ARG A 723 -34.96 18.75 -18.42
N ASP A 724 -34.91 19.77 -17.57
CA ASP A 724 -35.92 19.99 -16.54
C ASP A 724 -36.48 21.42 -16.70
N PRO A 725 -37.81 21.62 -16.85
CA PRO A 725 -38.41 22.95 -16.89
C PRO A 725 -38.25 23.75 -15.57
N GLU A 726 -37.93 23.12 -14.43
CA GLU A 726 -37.72 23.77 -13.14
C GLU A 726 -36.26 24.19 -12.89
N ARG A 727 -35.74 25.09 -13.76
CA ARG A 727 -34.34 25.52 -13.74
C ARG A 727 -34.03 26.65 -12.75
N PHE A 728 -32.79 26.68 -12.29
CA PHE A 728 -32.22 27.87 -11.65
C PHE A 728 -32.14 29.03 -12.64
N SER A 729 -32.59 30.21 -12.22
CA SER A 729 -32.65 31.44 -13.01
C SER A 729 -31.29 31.96 -13.49
N ASP A 730 -30.22 31.61 -12.78
CA ASP A 730 -28.84 31.99 -13.06
C ASP A 730 -28.04 30.90 -13.81
N CYS A 731 -28.69 29.83 -14.27
CA CYS A 731 -28.06 28.76 -15.04
C CYS A 731 -28.60 28.71 -16.48
N SER A 732 -27.71 28.90 -17.46
CA SER A 732 -28.06 28.72 -18.89
C SER A 732 -27.70 27.31 -19.36
N GLU A 733 -28.64 26.63 -20.03
CA GLU A 733 -28.40 25.31 -20.66
C GLU A 733 -27.30 25.35 -21.73
N SER A 734 -27.09 26.51 -22.37
CA SER A 734 -26.04 26.69 -23.37
C SER A 734 -24.62 26.70 -22.79
N MET A 735 -24.48 26.80 -21.46
CA MET A 735 -23.19 26.78 -20.79
C MET A 735 -22.68 25.35 -20.63
N TYR A 736 -21.36 25.18 -20.57
CA TYR A 736 -20.72 23.87 -20.47
C TYR A 736 -21.14 23.05 -19.24
N TYR A 737 -21.65 23.71 -18.18
CA TYR A 737 -22.19 23.07 -16.98
C TYR A 737 -23.72 22.89 -17.02
N GLY A 738 -24.41 23.53 -17.96
CA GLY A 738 -25.87 23.69 -17.94
C GLY A 738 -26.63 22.37 -17.82
N LYS A 739 -26.36 21.42 -18.73
CA LYS A 739 -27.00 20.09 -18.68
C LYS A 739 -26.70 19.31 -17.39
N TYR A 740 -25.49 19.44 -16.86
CA TYR A 740 -25.06 18.70 -15.66
C TYR A 740 -25.66 19.30 -14.38
N VAL A 741 -25.82 20.63 -14.32
CA VAL A 741 -26.54 21.29 -13.22
C VAL A 741 -28.00 20.86 -13.23
N SER A 742 -28.67 20.86 -14.38
CA SER A 742 -30.06 20.41 -14.49
C SER A 742 -30.24 18.97 -14.04
N TRP A 743 -29.41 18.05 -14.55
CA TRP A 743 -29.44 16.64 -14.15
C TRP A 743 -29.15 16.45 -12.67
N ALA A 744 -28.06 17.04 -12.17
CA ALA A 744 -27.67 16.88 -10.79
C ALA A 744 -28.73 17.44 -9.82
N PHE A 745 -29.48 18.47 -10.23
CA PHE A 745 -30.59 18.99 -9.42
C PHE A 745 -31.77 18.02 -9.40
N LYS A 746 -32.18 17.50 -10.57
CA LYS A 746 -33.26 16.52 -10.71
C LYS A 746 -33.00 15.25 -9.92
N GLU A 747 -31.77 14.73 -9.95
CA GLU A 747 -31.36 13.53 -9.22
C GLU A 747 -31.04 13.81 -7.75
N GLY A 748 -31.24 15.05 -7.26
CA GLY A 748 -31.04 15.41 -5.85
C GLY A 748 -29.57 15.49 -5.40
N LEU A 749 -28.62 15.51 -6.34
CA LEU A 749 -27.18 15.58 -6.07
C LEU A 749 -26.74 16.99 -5.62
N ILE A 750 -27.43 18.03 -6.09
CA ILE A 750 -27.10 19.43 -5.81
C ILE A 750 -28.32 20.22 -5.33
N ASN A 751 -28.07 21.27 -4.55
CA ASN A 751 -29.08 22.23 -4.13
C ASN A 751 -28.64 23.66 -4.50
N GLY A 752 -29.61 24.54 -4.75
CA GLY A 752 -29.39 25.98 -4.89
C GLY A 752 -29.26 26.70 -3.55
N TYR A 753 -28.98 28.00 -3.58
CA TYR A 753 -28.92 28.85 -2.38
C TYR A 753 -30.29 29.24 -1.83
N GLY A 754 -31.37 28.96 -2.56
CA GLY A 754 -32.69 29.56 -2.35
C GLY A 754 -33.04 30.50 -3.51
N ASP A 755 -34.26 31.03 -3.53
CA ASP A 755 -34.75 32.04 -4.49
C ASP A 755 -34.57 31.69 -5.99
N GLY A 756 -34.49 30.40 -6.31
CA GLY A 756 -34.27 29.93 -7.67
C GLY A 756 -32.87 30.20 -8.23
N ARG A 757 -31.82 30.27 -7.38
CA ARG A 757 -30.42 30.47 -7.78
C ARG A 757 -29.50 29.32 -7.38
N PHE A 758 -28.53 28.99 -8.22
CA PHE A 758 -27.49 27.98 -7.96
C PHE A 758 -26.10 28.57 -7.73
N GLY A 759 -25.78 29.71 -8.35
CA GLY A 759 -24.43 30.30 -8.33
C GLY A 759 -23.38 29.49 -9.07
N PRO A 760 -23.52 29.24 -10.39
CA PRO A 760 -22.60 28.37 -11.13
C PRO A 760 -21.16 28.90 -11.23
N GLU A 761 -20.97 30.22 -11.13
CA GLU A 761 -19.64 30.86 -11.19
C GLU A 761 -19.04 31.10 -9.79
N ASP A 762 -19.81 30.83 -8.72
CA ASP A 762 -19.34 31.06 -7.35
C ASP A 762 -18.32 29.97 -6.97
N PRO A 763 -17.20 30.34 -6.30
CA PRO A 763 -16.26 29.38 -5.75
C PRO A 763 -16.95 28.36 -4.84
N ILE A 764 -16.66 27.07 -5.04
CA ILE A 764 -17.24 26.01 -4.22
C ILE A 764 -16.44 25.83 -2.93
N THR A 765 -17.15 25.73 -1.80
CA THR A 765 -16.54 25.50 -0.49
C THR A 765 -16.31 24.01 -0.23
N ARG A 766 -15.41 23.69 0.70
CA ARG A 766 -15.09 22.31 1.10
C ARG A 766 -16.30 21.54 1.62
N GLU A 767 -17.14 22.16 2.45
CA GLU A 767 -18.36 21.49 2.96
C GLU A 767 -19.41 21.24 1.86
N GLN A 768 -19.43 22.07 0.80
CA GLN A 768 -20.29 21.87 -0.36
C GLN A 768 -19.79 20.74 -1.24
N ILE A 769 -18.48 20.63 -1.46
CA ILE A 769 -17.87 19.48 -2.15
C ILE A 769 -18.23 18.18 -1.43
N ALA A 770 -18.03 18.12 -0.10
CA ALA A 770 -18.36 16.95 0.70
C ALA A 770 -19.83 16.56 0.52
N SER A 771 -20.74 17.53 0.63
CA SER A 771 -22.18 17.32 0.51
C SER A 771 -22.59 16.77 -0.86
N MET A 772 -21.98 17.27 -1.93
CA MET A 772 -22.27 16.83 -3.29
C MET A 772 -21.71 15.43 -3.57
N LEU A 773 -20.49 15.11 -3.10
CA LEU A 773 -19.90 13.77 -3.21
C LEU A 773 -20.66 12.72 -2.40
N TYR A 774 -21.12 13.07 -1.19
CA TYR A 774 -21.93 12.19 -0.35
C TYR A 774 -23.24 11.79 -1.04
N ARG A 775 -23.97 12.77 -1.61
CA ARG A 775 -25.20 12.49 -2.37
C ARG A 775 -24.91 11.71 -3.65
N PHE A 776 -23.77 11.96 -4.27
CA PHE A 776 -23.36 11.20 -5.45
C PHE A 776 -23.06 9.74 -5.12
N ALA A 777 -22.38 9.46 -4.00
CA ALA A 777 -22.20 8.10 -3.51
C ALA A 777 -23.52 7.41 -3.14
N ASP A 778 -24.46 8.12 -2.52
CA ASP A 778 -25.80 7.59 -2.21
C ASP A 778 -26.56 7.22 -3.49
N PHE A 779 -26.52 8.12 -4.48
CA PHE A 779 -27.12 7.91 -5.79
C PHE A 779 -26.52 6.70 -6.53
N LEU A 780 -25.22 6.47 -6.39
CA LEU A 780 -24.53 5.30 -6.94
C LEU A 780 -24.74 4.02 -6.11
N GLY A 781 -25.33 4.12 -4.92
CA GLY A 781 -25.53 2.99 -4.01
C GLY A 781 -24.25 2.54 -3.29
N THR A 782 -23.24 3.40 -3.17
CA THR A 782 -21.90 3.06 -2.63
C THR A 782 -21.60 3.74 -1.30
N LEU A 783 -22.63 4.07 -0.51
CA LEU A 783 -22.41 4.57 0.84
C LEU A 783 -22.13 3.41 1.81
N PRO A 784 -21.06 3.46 2.61
CA PRO A 784 -20.79 2.44 3.62
C PRO A 784 -21.90 2.35 4.67
N GLU A 785 -22.12 1.15 5.19
CA GLU A 785 -23.04 0.88 6.30
C GLU A 785 -22.55 1.53 7.60
N ASP A 786 -21.24 1.48 7.87
CA ASP A 786 -20.59 2.18 8.98
C ASP A 786 -19.87 3.44 8.48
N ARG A 787 -20.33 4.61 8.93
CA ARG A 787 -19.80 5.91 8.51
C ARG A 787 -18.86 6.53 9.56
N GLY A 788 -18.54 5.81 10.62
CA GLY A 788 -17.86 6.34 11.81
C GLY A 788 -18.83 7.10 12.72
N THR A 789 -18.40 7.36 13.96
CA THR A 789 -19.29 7.90 15.01
C THR A 789 -19.05 9.36 15.34
N ALA A 790 -17.95 9.98 14.89
CA ALA A 790 -17.61 11.35 15.22
C ALA A 790 -16.66 12.03 14.21
N LEU A 791 -16.83 13.34 14.05
CA LEU A 791 -15.89 14.20 13.32
C LEU A 791 -14.66 14.49 14.18
N GLY A 792 -13.48 14.37 13.59
CA GLY A 792 -12.18 14.52 14.24
C GLY A 792 -11.56 15.91 14.08
N TYR A 793 -12.34 16.93 13.71
CA TYR A 793 -11.85 18.26 13.39
C TYR A 793 -12.07 19.26 14.53
N ASN A 794 -11.10 20.15 14.74
CA ASN A 794 -11.13 21.18 15.78
C ASN A 794 -12.24 22.23 15.57
N ASP A 795 -12.70 22.41 14.33
CA ASP A 795 -13.78 23.30 13.91
C ASP A 795 -15.06 22.54 13.52
N THR A 796 -15.31 21.38 14.15
CA THR A 796 -16.55 20.60 13.95
C THR A 796 -17.83 21.43 14.17
N ASP A 797 -17.76 22.41 15.07
CA ASP A 797 -18.89 23.32 15.35
C ASP A 797 -19.13 24.34 14.23
N SER A 798 -18.11 24.65 13.42
CA SER A 798 -18.20 25.54 12.27
C SER A 798 -18.74 24.85 11.02
N ILE A 799 -18.81 23.52 11.00
CA ILE A 799 -19.38 22.75 9.89
C ILE A 799 -20.90 22.90 9.91
N SER A 800 -21.46 23.33 8.79
CA SER A 800 -22.91 23.49 8.64
C SER A 800 -23.64 22.16 8.90
N GLU A 801 -24.80 22.23 9.55
CA GLU A 801 -25.58 21.03 9.92
C GLU A 801 -25.88 20.12 8.72
N TYR A 802 -26.21 20.72 7.57
CA TYR A 802 -26.49 19.97 6.33
C TYR A 802 -25.28 19.18 5.81
N ALA A 803 -24.05 19.57 6.18
CA ALA A 803 -22.82 18.97 5.68
C ALA A 803 -22.23 17.95 6.66
N ARG A 804 -22.72 17.86 7.91
CA ARG A 804 -22.08 17.02 8.95
C ARG A 804 -21.92 15.55 8.55
N ASN A 805 -23.00 14.92 8.07
CA ASN A 805 -22.94 13.52 7.62
C ASN A 805 -22.03 13.35 6.40
N ALA A 806 -22.00 14.34 5.53
CA ALA A 806 -21.19 14.32 4.32
C ALA A 806 -19.70 14.47 4.64
N VAL A 807 -19.34 15.39 5.54
CA VAL A 807 -17.96 15.54 6.02
C VAL A 807 -17.53 14.30 6.79
N LEU A 808 -18.43 13.71 7.57
CA LEU A 808 -18.15 12.47 8.30
C LEU A 808 -17.86 11.32 7.32
N TYR A 809 -18.69 11.15 6.28
CA TYR A 809 -18.43 10.21 5.19
C TYR A 809 -17.08 10.48 4.50
N CYS A 810 -16.81 11.73 4.11
CA CYS A 810 -15.55 12.05 3.43
C CYS A 810 -14.32 11.85 4.32
N GLN A 811 -14.46 12.02 5.64
CA GLN A 811 -13.43 11.75 6.63
C GLN A 811 -13.21 10.24 6.78
N SER A 812 -14.27 9.46 7.00
CA SER A 812 -14.18 8.01 7.25
C SER A 812 -13.71 7.26 6.01
N ALA A 813 -14.18 7.65 4.82
CA ALA A 813 -13.74 7.10 3.55
C ALA A 813 -12.33 7.59 3.12
N GLY A 814 -11.79 8.64 3.75
CA GLY A 814 -10.50 9.22 3.36
C GLY A 814 -10.53 10.05 2.07
N ILE A 815 -11.72 10.42 1.58
CA ILE A 815 -11.92 11.27 0.40
C ILE A 815 -11.36 12.67 0.67
N MET A 816 -11.79 13.29 1.78
CA MET A 816 -11.35 14.63 2.19
C MET A 816 -10.59 14.56 3.50
N THR A 817 -9.43 15.22 3.54
CA THR A 817 -8.62 15.36 4.77
C THR A 817 -8.69 16.79 5.31
N GLY A 818 -8.42 16.94 6.60
CA GLY A 818 -8.29 18.26 7.23
C GLY A 818 -7.07 19.04 6.71
N ARG A 819 -7.02 20.32 7.03
CA ARG A 819 -5.88 21.23 6.88
C ARG A 819 -4.94 21.13 8.08
N SER A 820 -3.89 21.96 8.08
CA SER A 820 -2.96 22.09 9.21
C SER A 820 -3.69 22.33 10.54
N GLU A 821 -3.10 21.85 11.63
CA GLU A 821 -3.64 22.01 12.99
C GLU A 821 -4.99 21.32 13.26
N GLY A 822 -5.40 20.37 12.41
CA GLY A 822 -6.59 19.55 12.65
C GLY A 822 -7.93 20.22 12.32
N PHE A 823 -7.94 21.24 11.45
CA PHE A 823 -9.16 21.95 11.03
C PHE A 823 -9.72 21.38 9.71
N PHE A 824 -11.04 21.29 9.55
CA PHE A 824 -11.68 20.99 8.28
C PHE A 824 -11.75 22.21 7.36
N VAL A 825 -11.94 23.40 7.94
CA VAL A 825 -12.11 24.70 7.29
C VAL A 825 -13.29 24.69 6.30
N PRO A 826 -14.54 24.55 6.78
CA PRO A 826 -15.71 24.24 5.94
C PRO A 826 -15.98 25.28 4.83
N GLU A 827 -15.79 26.57 5.13
CA GLU A 827 -16.07 27.68 4.20
C GLU A 827 -14.91 27.98 3.24
N GLU A 828 -13.74 27.34 3.41
CA GLU A 828 -12.62 27.55 2.49
C GLU A 828 -12.95 26.96 1.11
N THR A 829 -12.55 27.68 0.07
CA THR A 829 -12.76 27.29 -1.33
C THR A 829 -11.67 26.35 -1.83
N ALA A 830 -11.99 25.45 -2.76
CA ALA A 830 -11.01 24.54 -3.33
C ALA A 830 -10.46 24.99 -4.69
N THR A 831 -9.22 24.64 -5.00
CA THR A 831 -8.63 24.79 -6.34
C THR A 831 -8.98 23.61 -7.25
N ARG A 832 -8.78 23.77 -8.56
CA ARG A 832 -8.95 22.68 -9.54
C ARG A 832 -8.04 21.49 -9.25
N ALA A 833 -6.80 21.74 -8.81
CA ALA A 833 -5.86 20.69 -8.42
C ALA A 833 -6.34 19.90 -7.20
N GLU A 834 -6.86 20.58 -6.18
CA GLU A 834 -7.44 19.92 -5.00
C GLU A 834 -8.63 19.06 -5.39
N VAL A 835 -9.53 19.56 -6.24
CA VAL A 835 -10.70 18.79 -6.66
C VAL A 835 -10.33 17.62 -7.56
N ALA A 836 -9.29 17.73 -8.39
CA ALA A 836 -8.77 16.60 -9.17
C ALA A 836 -8.34 15.44 -8.24
N MET A 837 -7.58 15.75 -7.18
CA MET A 837 -7.19 14.78 -6.16
C MET A 837 -8.41 14.19 -5.43
N LEU A 838 -9.43 15.00 -5.11
CA LEU A 838 -10.64 14.50 -4.45
C LEU A 838 -11.41 13.52 -5.34
N LEU A 839 -11.52 13.77 -6.65
CA LEU A 839 -12.20 12.86 -7.58
C LEU A 839 -11.41 11.57 -7.83
N GLU A 840 -10.08 11.65 -7.93
CA GLU A 840 -9.24 10.45 -8.00
C GLU A 840 -9.48 9.54 -6.79
N ARG A 841 -9.45 10.09 -5.58
CA ARG A 841 -9.76 9.34 -4.35
C ARG A 841 -11.16 8.75 -4.37
N PHE A 842 -12.16 9.55 -4.75
CA PHE A 842 -13.54 9.09 -4.86
C PHE A 842 -13.68 7.89 -5.80
N ILE A 843 -13.04 7.93 -6.97
CA ILE A 843 -13.07 6.85 -7.96
C ILE A 843 -12.33 5.60 -7.46
N ASN A 844 -11.22 5.76 -6.74
CA ASN A 844 -10.49 4.63 -6.15
C ASN A 844 -11.27 3.96 -5.02
N ILE A 845 -11.97 4.74 -4.19
CA ILE A 845 -12.77 4.22 -3.07
C ILE A 845 -14.07 3.58 -3.57
N PHE A 846 -14.65 4.08 -4.66
CA PHE A 846 -15.88 3.53 -5.25
C PHE A 846 -15.85 2.00 -5.37
N TRP A 847 -14.72 1.42 -5.77
CA TRP A 847 -14.58 -0.03 -5.92
C TRP A 847 -14.49 -0.81 -4.62
N ASN A 848 -13.99 -0.19 -3.55
CA ASN A 848 -13.94 -0.81 -2.23
C ASN A 848 -15.34 -0.88 -1.60
N GLU A 849 -16.17 0.14 -1.83
CA GLU A 849 -17.50 0.28 -1.23
C GLU A 849 -18.60 -0.38 -2.07
N ALA A 850 -18.48 -0.37 -3.40
CA ALA A 850 -19.42 -1.06 -4.28
C ALA A 850 -19.25 -2.59 -4.24
N PHE A 851 -18.05 -3.09 -3.90
CA PHE A 851 -17.71 -4.51 -3.94
C PHE A 851 -16.80 -4.93 -2.75
N PRO A 852 -17.28 -4.84 -1.50
CA PRO A 852 -16.46 -5.05 -0.31
C PRO A 852 -15.85 -6.46 -0.19
N ASP A 853 -16.44 -7.47 -0.85
CA ASP A 853 -16.03 -8.87 -0.74
C ASP A 853 -15.05 -9.35 -1.83
N GLN A 854 -14.60 -8.49 -2.75
CA GLN A 854 -13.76 -8.88 -3.89
C GLN A 854 -12.26 -8.54 -3.76
N LEU A 855 -11.82 -8.03 -2.61
CA LEU A 855 -10.40 -7.68 -2.37
C LEU A 855 -9.52 -8.85 -1.87
N THR A 856 -9.99 -10.10 -2.00
CA THR A 856 -9.17 -11.30 -1.75
C THR A 856 -9.05 -12.15 -3.00
N LEU A 857 -8.10 -11.80 -3.87
CA LEU A 857 -7.41 -12.73 -4.77
C LEU A 857 -6.22 -12.00 -5.40
N ALA A 858 -5.15 -11.81 -4.62
CA ALA A 858 -3.83 -11.67 -5.20
C ALA A 858 -3.46 -13.02 -5.83
N VAL A 859 -3.60 -13.13 -7.16
CA VAL A 859 -3.06 -14.26 -7.91
C VAL A 859 -1.53 -14.26 -7.71
N PRO A 860 -0.92 -15.37 -7.25
CA PRO A 860 0.52 -15.52 -7.30
C PRO A 860 0.90 -15.53 -8.79
N ARG A 861 1.68 -14.53 -9.25
CA ARG A 861 2.36 -14.64 -10.54
C ARG A 861 3.37 -15.78 -10.43
N SER A 862 3.17 -16.82 -11.25
CA SER A 862 4.19 -17.83 -11.56
C SER A 862 5.29 -17.23 -12.42
#